data_AF-A0AAE2D2L8-F1
#
_entry.id   AF-A0AAE2D2L8-F1
#
_cell.length_a   1.000
_cell.length_b   1.000
_cell.length_c   1.000
_cell.angle_alpha   90.00
_cell.angle_beta   90.00
_cell.angle_gamma   90.00
#
_symmetry.space_group_name_H-M   'P 1'
#
loop_
_entity.id
_entity.type
_entity.pdbx_description
1 polymer ?
#
loop_
_entity_poly.entity_id
_entity_poly.type
_entity_poly.pdbx_seq_one_letter_code
_entity_poly.pdbx_strand_id
1 'polypeptide(L)'
;MTYQTRVETVQLSDYLKNLENASETPNLGYTHQGLEDEMVRQQTIEGSSKWIRESVTTSNNDILNQISYITERVETNKDCLHYLAGITSMEDIYSDVAAFNAKRALRLIMENFDNKFWRRKLSGPINRCWQNLGRYSELATIHLKNAADFHQFYYDARHLEVKLNDRHKKFLYNRERFAEMNHEYYTNTSKELRDWLRSQFDHLNYMVNRSKQLVEQSKSLVPIYLRTNRIRSPVNGVMLCDYETPKVKLTAGERIIIIDNMAGGVESKQKLIHRTQVNQENDITSDESQNLTSDILDTCETDIDSGSKTEEIDDRSTDSNSYLRYPTPRISTMPYWNFGRGESSGTTSTDQTTSTFTENVSPLGQSSSKLHWHIKSIDGKVEALVPSVCVWIPSPDLEAQEKAIKLYKVILDNWNYIIDEQLKICLQFFTILLQQLIESEGLTTDDDEAFKRFLNNLVFSLTEPPTAEAENFNKEFLRLIDTTREHWNKTKTSGSRISGGIHLRRTDIAVFQSLLDWNKAHMRTIKQYEQENIVPLDLSQKLNDLQEQSFHMIETVTLVNDLAQKDKKKLDSLLNQLRIWNKQTKDKNQFNIYPLSSSSDDEWLSSSGSEYINSESTYESIDETDSSYLVHTKQSRKF
;
A
#
# COMPACT_ATOMS: atom_id res chain seq x y z
N MET A 1 -18.01 -27.49 46.06
CA MET A 1 -18.56 -27.06 44.76
C MET A 1 -18.17 -25.63 44.37
N THR A 2 -18.14 -24.66 45.29
CA THR A 2 -17.76 -23.26 45.00
C THR A 2 -16.29 -23.05 44.60
N TYR A 3 -15.35 -23.87 45.11
CA TYR A 3 -13.93 -23.74 44.76
C TYR A 3 -13.60 -24.24 43.34
N GLN A 4 -14.26 -25.30 42.88
CA GLN A 4 -14.01 -25.93 41.57
C GLN A 4 -14.54 -25.06 40.42
N THR A 5 -15.76 -24.52 40.58
CA THR A 5 -16.35 -23.53 39.67
C THR A 5 -15.51 -22.24 39.57
N ARG A 6 -14.86 -21.84 40.67
CA ARG A 6 -14.00 -20.64 40.70
C ARG A 6 -12.63 -20.86 40.04
N VAL A 7 -12.11 -22.09 40.03
CA VAL A 7 -10.86 -22.45 39.34
C VAL A 7 -11.10 -22.59 37.83
N GLU A 8 -12.22 -23.19 37.42
CA GLU A 8 -12.61 -23.32 36.01
C GLU A 8 -12.88 -21.96 35.33
N THR A 9 -13.47 -21.02 36.06
CA THR A 9 -13.71 -19.65 35.56
C THR A 9 -12.43 -18.82 35.41
N VAL A 10 -11.45 -18.99 36.31
CA VAL A 10 -10.13 -18.34 36.18
C VAL A 10 -9.36 -18.89 34.97
N GLN A 11 -9.37 -20.22 34.78
CA GLN A 11 -8.70 -20.85 33.63
C GLN A 11 -9.31 -20.45 32.28
N LEU A 12 -10.64 -20.32 32.20
CA LEU A 12 -11.29 -19.82 30.98
C LEU A 12 -10.94 -18.36 30.70
N SER A 13 -10.85 -17.52 31.73
CA SER A 13 -10.49 -16.11 31.56
C SER A 13 -9.05 -15.92 31.06
N ASP A 14 -8.10 -16.71 31.59
CA ASP A 14 -6.71 -16.68 31.13
C ASP A 14 -6.59 -17.21 29.69
N TYR A 15 -7.35 -18.24 29.35
CA TYR A 15 -7.40 -18.78 28.00
C TYR A 15 -7.97 -17.77 27.00
N LEU A 16 -9.09 -17.10 27.33
CA LEU A 16 -9.67 -16.03 26.51
C LEU A 16 -8.70 -14.87 26.30
N LYS A 17 -8.00 -14.45 27.37
CA LYS A 17 -6.99 -13.40 27.27
C LYS A 17 -5.83 -13.79 26.35
N ASN A 18 -5.43 -15.08 26.35
CA ASN A 18 -4.41 -15.57 25.44
C ASN A 18 -4.90 -15.55 23.98
N LEU A 19 -6.15 -15.93 23.72
CA LEU A 19 -6.75 -15.83 22.39
C LEU A 19 -6.87 -14.38 21.92
N GLU A 20 -7.27 -13.49 22.82
CA GLU A 20 -7.34 -12.05 22.57
C GLU A 20 -5.98 -11.49 22.19
N ASN A 21 -4.95 -11.68 23.03
CA ASN A 21 -3.58 -11.26 22.73
C ASN A 21 -3.09 -11.82 21.38
N ALA A 22 -3.38 -13.10 21.12
CA ALA A 22 -3.02 -13.78 19.88
C ALA A 22 -3.71 -13.18 18.64
N SER A 23 -4.94 -12.67 18.79
CA SER A 23 -5.69 -11.99 17.74
C SER A 23 -5.30 -10.52 17.56
N GLU A 24 -4.82 -9.85 18.62
CA GLU A 24 -4.39 -8.45 18.57
C GLU A 24 -3.00 -8.27 17.96
N THR A 25 -2.11 -9.26 18.11
CA THR A 25 -0.76 -9.23 17.57
C THR A 25 -0.51 -10.41 16.62
N PRO A 26 -1.06 -10.38 15.39
CA PRO A 26 -0.77 -11.40 14.39
C PRO A 26 0.69 -11.30 13.89
N ASN A 27 1.33 -12.46 13.68
CA ASN A 27 2.68 -12.50 13.09
C ASN A 27 2.57 -12.58 11.56
N LEU A 28 2.46 -11.43 10.90
CA LEU A 28 2.21 -11.40 9.46
C LEU A 28 3.43 -11.77 8.59
N GLY A 29 4.65 -11.87 9.13
CA GLY A 29 5.82 -12.33 8.35
C GLY A 29 6.02 -11.61 7.00
N TYR A 30 6.75 -12.27 6.08
CA TYR A 30 6.93 -11.78 4.69
C TYR A 30 7.18 -12.90 3.66
N THR A 31 7.23 -14.16 4.08
CA THR A 31 7.36 -15.32 3.19
C THR A 31 6.01 -16.00 3.03
N HIS A 32 5.80 -16.74 1.93
CA HIS A 32 4.54 -17.46 1.73
C HIS A 32 4.26 -18.45 2.86
N GLN A 33 5.25 -19.28 3.22
CA GLN A 33 5.12 -20.24 4.32
C GLN A 33 4.79 -19.56 5.67
N GLY A 34 5.43 -18.43 5.97
CA GLY A 34 5.18 -17.71 7.23
C GLY A 34 3.75 -17.19 7.33
N LEU A 35 3.16 -16.78 6.21
CA LEU A 35 1.75 -16.36 6.13
C LEU A 35 0.79 -17.54 6.27
N GLU A 36 1.11 -18.70 5.69
CA GLU A 36 0.32 -19.92 5.84
C GLU A 36 0.32 -20.42 7.29
N ASP A 37 1.48 -20.44 7.94
CA ASP A 37 1.61 -20.84 9.35
C ASP A 37 0.76 -19.93 10.25
N GLU A 38 0.78 -18.62 10.00
CA GLU A 38 -0.06 -17.65 10.71
C GLU A 38 -1.55 -17.82 10.38
N MET A 39 -1.91 -18.16 9.13
CA MET A 39 -3.30 -18.46 8.75
C MET A 39 -3.85 -19.66 9.52
N VAL A 40 -3.06 -20.74 9.65
CA VAL A 40 -3.42 -21.91 10.46
C VAL A 40 -3.60 -21.53 11.93
N ARG A 41 -2.74 -20.64 12.46
CA ARG A 41 -2.88 -20.11 13.82
C ARG A 41 -4.19 -19.35 14.00
N GLN A 42 -4.55 -18.47 13.07
CA GLN A 42 -5.82 -17.71 13.11
C GLN A 42 -7.04 -18.63 13.00
N GLN A 43 -7.01 -19.65 12.13
CA GLN A 43 -8.07 -20.67 12.03
C GLN A 43 -8.23 -21.47 13.33
N THR A 44 -7.12 -21.74 14.04
CA THR A 44 -7.17 -22.41 15.35
C THR A 44 -7.86 -21.51 16.38
N ILE A 45 -7.54 -20.21 16.41
CA ILE A 45 -8.19 -19.23 17.31
C ILE A 45 -9.69 -19.12 17.01
N GLU A 46 -10.08 -19.09 15.73
CA GLU A 46 -11.47 -19.09 15.29
C GLU A 46 -12.21 -20.35 15.77
N GLY A 47 -11.62 -21.53 15.58
CA GLY A 47 -12.16 -22.80 16.05
C GLY A 47 -12.36 -22.83 17.58
N SER A 48 -11.35 -22.39 18.34
CA SER A 48 -11.46 -22.25 19.80
C SER A 48 -12.55 -21.25 20.21
N SER A 49 -12.62 -20.10 19.54
CA SER A 49 -13.62 -19.05 19.83
C SER A 49 -15.05 -19.54 19.58
N LYS A 50 -15.26 -20.28 18.47
CA LYS A 50 -16.54 -20.91 18.14
C LYS A 50 -16.93 -21.96 19.17
N TRP A 51 -16.00 -22.83 19.56
CA TRP A 51 -16.25 -23.86 20.57
C TRP A 51 -16.65 -23.26 21.93
N ILE A 52 -15.97 -22.20 22.38
CA ILE A 52 -16.35 -21.51 23.62
C ILE A 52 -17.74 -20.88 23.47
N ARG A 53 -18.03 -20.22 22.34
CA ARG A 53 -19.35 -19.60 22.07
C ARG A 53 -20.48 -20.61 22.19
N GLU A 54 -20.29 -21.82 21.65
CA GLU A 54 -21.29 -22.91 21.69
C GLU A 54 -21.42 -23.55 23.08
N SER A 55 -20.36 -23.49 23.89
CA SER A 55 -20.31 -24.09 25.23
C SER A 55 -20.83 -23.18 26.35
N VAL A 56 -21.01 -21.89 26.06
CA VAL A 56 -21.37 -20.85 27.02
C VAL A 56 -22.85 -20.49 26.89
N THR A 57 -23.56 -20.34 28.02
CA THR A 57 -24.97 -19.92 28.02
C THR A 57 -25.11 -18.42 27.74
N THR A 58 -26.27 -18.01 27.20
CA THR A 58 -26.59 -16.59 26.91
C THR A 58 -26.54 -15.66 28.13
N SER A 59 -26.47 -16.19 29.34
CA SER A 59 -26.30 -15.41 30.57
C SER A 59 -24.89 -14.84 30.75
N ASN A 60 -23.89 -15.31 29.98
CA ASN A 60 -22.49 -14.90 30.09
C ASN A 60 -22.11 -13.84 29.05
N ASN A 61 -22.81 -12.70 29.08
CA ASN A 61 -22.67 -11.63 28.09
C ASN A 61 -21.22 -11.12 27.92
N ASP A 62 -20.46 -10.99 29.01
CA ASP A 62 -19.07 -10.48 28.93
C ASP A 62 -18.16 -11.41 28.12
N ILE A 63 -18.30 -12.72 28.30
CA ILE A 63 -17.56 -13.74 27.54
C ILE A 63 -17.98 -13.72 26.07
N LEU A 64 -19.29 -13.63 25.80
CA LEU A 64 -19.80 -13.57 24.42
C LEU A 64 -19.36 -12.29 23.68
N ASN A 65 -19.24 -11.17 24.41
CA ASN A 65 -18.69 -9.92 23.87
C ASN A 65 -17.21 -10.05 23.54
N GLN A 66 -16.39 -10.60 24.45
CA GLN A 66 -14.98 -10.87 24.21
C GLN A 66 -14.76 -11.81 23.01
N ILE A 67 -15.54 -12.89 22.93
CA ILE A 67 -15.46 -13.83 21.80
C ILE A 67 -15.85 -13.14 20.49
N SER A 68 -16.85 -12.27 20.50
CA SER A 68 -17.24 -11.52 19.30
C SER A 68 -16.15 -10.56 18.86
N TYR A 69 -15.50 -9.85 19.79
CA TYR A 69 -14.32 -9.04 19.51
C TYR A 69 -13.17 -9.86 18.92
N ILE A 70 -12.82 -11.01 19.51
CA ILE A 70 -11.78 -11.92 19.00
C ILE A 70 -12.15 -12.40 17.58
N THR A 71 -13.41 -12.76 17.35
CA THR A 71 -13.88 -13.25 16.04
C THR A 71 -13.70 -12.19 14.96
N GLU A 72 -14.14 -10.94 15.22
CA GLU A 72 -13.98 -9.81 14.30
C GLU A 72 -12.50 -9.52 13.97
N ARG A 73 -11.63 -9.59 14.99
CA ARG A 73 -10.18 -9.43 14.81
C ARG A 73 -9.59 -10.53 13.95
N VAL A 74 -9.97 -11.79 14.21
CA VAL A 74 -9.49 -12.96 13.45
C VAL A 74 -9.92 -12.87 11.99
N GLU A 75 -11.17 -12.50 11.70
CA GLU A 75 -11.64 -12.28 10.33
C GLU A 75 -10.79 -11.22 9.62
N THR A 76 -10.57 -10.06 10.28
CA THR A 76 -9.72 -8.99 9.74
C THR A 76 -8.27 -9.47 9.50
N ASN A 77 -7.72 -10.28 10.41
CA ASN A 77 -6.37 -10.82 10.26
C ASN A 77 -6.29 -11.79 9.07
N LYS A 78 -7.30 -12.64 8.87
CA LYS A 78 -7.36 -13.56 7.72
C LYS A 78 -7.42 -12.79 6.39
N ASP A 79 -8.17 -11.70 6.33
CA ASP A 79 -8.18 -10.81 5.16
C ASP A 79 -6.81 -10.19 4.89
N CYS A 80 -6.12 -9.72 5.94
CA CYS A 80 -4.75 -9.20 5.83
C CYS A 80 -3.78 -10.27 5.28
N LEU A 81 -3.85 -11.49 5.83
CA LEU A 81 -3.02 -12.61 5.39
C LEU A 81 -3.30 -12.98 3.94
N HIS A 82 -4.56 -13.04 3.53
CA HIS A 82 -4.95 -13.32 2.15
C HIS A 82 -4.41 -12.25 1.18
N TYR A 83 -4.51 -10.97 1.56
CA TYR A 83 -3.96 -9.87 0.76
C TYR A 83 -2.44 -9.96 0.60
N LEU A 84 -1.70 -10.25 1.69
CA LEU A 84 -0.24 -10.42 1.65
C LEU A 84 0.18 -11.69 0.91
N ALA A 85 -0.57 -12.79 1.06
CA ALA A 85 -0.33 -14.04 0.34
C ALA A 85 -0.49 -13.87 -1.18
N GLY A 86 -1.35 -12.95 -1.61
CA GLY A 86 -1.43 -12.53 -3.01
C GLY A 86 -0.11 -11.99 -3.57
N ILE A 87 0.77 -11.41 -2.73
CA ILE A 87 2.12 -10.96 -3.12
C ILE A 87 3.10 -12.13 -3.07
N THR A 88 3.16 -12.85 -1.95
CA THR A 88 4.17 -13.89 -1.72
C THR A 88 3.95 -15.15 -2.56
N SER A 89 2.73 -15.39 -3.05
CA SER A 89 2.46 -16.47 -4.02
C SER A 89 3.29 -16.37 -5.31
N MET A 90 3.87 -15.21 -5.60
CA MET A 90 4.84 -15.08 -6.70
C MET A 90 6.14 -15.86 -6.46
N GLU A 91 6.46 -16.29 -5.24
CA GLU A 91 7.60 -17.16 -4.92
C GLU A 91 7.62 -18.44 -5.79
N ASP A 92 6.43 -19.01 -6.04
CA ASP A 92 6.28 -20.20 -6.88
C ASP A 92 6.69 -19.94 -8.32
N ILE A 93 6.35 -18.77 -8.88
CA ILE A 93 6.70 -18.39 -10.25
C ILE A 93 8.23 -18.35 -10.41
N TYR A 94 8.96 -17.82 -9.43
CA TYR A 94 10.42 -17.79 -9.48
C TYR A 94 11.03 -19.18 -9.35
N SER A 95 10.46 -20.03 -8.50
CA SER A 95 10.84 -21.44 -8.36
C SER A 95 10.64 -22.21 -9.67
N ASP A 96 9.49 -22.01 -10.32
CA ASP A 96 9.15 -22.59 -11.62
C ASP A 96 10.10 -22.13 -12.72
N VAL A 97 10.44 -20.84 -12.77
CA VAL A 97 11.40 -20.31 -13.76
C VAL A 97 12.78 -20.94 -13.57
N ALA A 98 13.24 -21.10 -12.32
CA ALA A 98 14.52 -21.76 -12.04
C ALA A 98 14.51 -23.23 -12.50
N ALA A 99 13.47 -23.98 -12.15
CA ALA A 99 13.30 -25.37 -12.56
C ALA A 99 13.18 -25.52 -14.08
N PHE A 100 12.43 -24.63 -14.73
CA PHE A 100 12.24 -24.60 -16.18
C PHE A 100 13.56 -24.35 -16.90
N ASN A 101 14.37 -23.39 -16.45
CA ASN A 101 15.67 -23.10 -17.04
C ASN A 101 16.61 -24.32 -16.97
N ALA A 102 16.66 -25.00 -15.82
CA ALA A 102 17.44 -26.22 -15.66
C ALA A 102 16.94 -27.36 -16.58
N LYS A 103 15.62 -27.61 -16.59
CA LYS A 103 14.98 -28.62 -17.44
C LYS A 103 15.21 -28.34 -18.93
N ARG A 104 15.14 -27.07 -19.35
CA ARG A 104 15.36 -26.68 -20.75
C ARG A 104 16.81 -26.87 -21.16
N ALA A 105 17.77 -26.51 -20.31
CA ALA A 105 19.19 -26.74 -20.56
C ALA A 105 19.50 -28.23 -20.73
N LEU A 106 19.00 -29.08 -19.82
CA LEU A 106 19.14 -30.53 -19.91
C LEU A 106 18.50 -31.08 -21.18
N ARG A 107 17.26 -30.68 -21.49
CA ARG A 107 16.55 -31.12 -22.70
C ARG A 107 17.33 -30.79 -23.97
N LEU A 108 17.88 -29.59 -24.09
CA LEU A 108 18.65 -29.17 -25.27
C LEU A 108 19.93 -29.99 -25.47
N ILE A 109 20.56 -30.46 -24.38
CA ILE A 109 21.75 -31.32 -24.45
C ILE A 109 21.35 -32.77 -24.78
N MET A 110 20.20 -33.22 -24.26
CA MET A 110 19.67 -34.56 -24.48
C MET A 110 18.91 -34.72 -25.81
N GLU A 111 18.65 -33.64 -26.55
CA GLU A 111 18.03 -33.70 -27.87
C GLU A 111 18.94 -34.44 -28.85
N ASN A 112 18.39 -35.46 -29.54
CA ASN A 112 19.11 -36.32 -30.48
C ASN A 112 19.41 -35.58 -31.80
N PHE A 113 20.33 -34.61 -31.74
CA PHE A 113 20.89 -33.96 -32.93
C PHE A 113 21.97 -34.83 -33.58
N ASP A 114 22.09 -34.73 -34.91
CA ASP A 114 23.05 -35.52 -35.67
C ASP A 114 24.51 -35.04 -35.48
N ASN A 115 25.47 -35.87 -35.91
CA ASN A 115 26.89 -35.52 -35.84
C ASN A 115 27.25 -34.26 -36.65
N LYS A 116 26.44 -33.86 -37.65
CA LYS A 116 26.69 -32.64 -38.42
C LYS A 116 26.38 -31.39 -37.59
N PHE A 117 25.37 -31.43 -36.74
CA PHE A 117 25.05 -30.37 -35.78
C PHE A 117 26.20 -30.17 -34.79
N TRP A 118 26.63 -31.24 -34.11
CA TRP A 118 27.66 -31.16 -33.05
C TRP A 118 29.05 -30.73 -33.56
N ARG A 119 29.33 -30.88 -34.86
CA ARG A 119 30.55 -30.35 -35.50
C ARG A 119 30.55 -28.83 -35.67
N ARG A 120 29.40 -28.15 -35.53
CA ARG A 120 29.32 -26.68 -35.64
C ARG A 120 29.86 -26.03 -34.36
N LYS A 121 30.69 -24.99 -34.50
CA LYS A 121 31.22 -24.22 -33.36
C LYS A 121 30.15 -23.24 -32.82
N LEU A 122 29.28 -23.73 -31.95
CA LEU A 122 28.16 -22.96 -31.38
C LEU A 122 28.42 -22.38 -29.98
N SER A 123 29.59 -22.57 -29.38
CA SER A 123 29.89 -22.09 -28.02
C SER A 123 29.64 -20.59 -27.83
N GLY A 124 30.05 -19.76 -28.79
CA GLY A 124 29.80 -18.31 -28.78
C GLY A 124 28.30 -17.97 -28.85
N PRO A 125 27.57 -18.43 -29.88
CA PRO A 125 26.12 -18.27 -29.96
C PRO A 125 25.35 -18.76 -28.72
N ILE A 126 25.67 -19.95 -28.21
CA ILE A 126 25.03 -20.52 -27.01
C ILE A 126 25.24 -19.59 -25.81
N ASN A 127 26.48 -19.14 -25.58
CA ASN A 127 26.78 -18.22 -24.49
C ASN A 127 26.00 -16.90 -24.64
N ARG A 128 25.91 -16.33 -25.85
CA ARG A 128 25.12 -15.11 -26.10
C ARG A 128 23.63 -15.29 -25.82
N CYS A 129 23.05 -16.43 -26.19
CA CYS A 129 21.64 -16.72 -25.90
C CYS A 129 21.37 -16.74 -24.39
N TRP A 130 22.20 -17.43 -23.61
CA TRP A 130 22.07 -17.49 -22.16
C TRP A 130 22.34 -16.15 -21.47
N GLN A 131 23.34 -15.39 -21.94
CA GLN A 131 23.59 -14.02 -21.47
C GLN A 131 22.39 -13.11 -21.72
N ASN A 132 21.76 -13.20 -22.89
CA ASN A 132 20.58 -12.40 -23.20
C ASN A 132 19.38 -12.78 -22.32
N LEU A 133 19.17 -14.06 -22.04
CA LEU A 133 18.13 -14.51 -21.10
C LEU A 133 18.40 -14.04 -19.67
N GLY A 134 19.66 -14.08 -19.23
CA GLY A 134 20.08 -13.51 -17.95
C GLY A 134 19.74 -12.02 -17.83
N ARG A 135 19.97 -11.25 -18.91
CA ARG A 135 19.57 -9.85 -18.98
C ARG A 135 18.05 -9.66 -18.88
N TYR A 136 17.24 -10.50 -19.51
CA TYR A 136 15.78 -10.42 -19.36
C TYR A 136 15.30 -10.72 -17.93
N SER A 137 15.99 -11.61 -17.21
CA SER A 137 15.75 -11.83 -15.78
C SER A 137 16.03 -10.57 -14.96
N GLU A 138 17.14 -9.89 -15.23
CA GLU A 138 17.47 -8.60 -14.59
C GLU A 138 16.44 -7.51 -14.92
N LEU A 139 15.93 -7.45 -16.16
CA LEU A 139 14.86 -6.52 -16.50
C LEU A 139 13.54 -6.85 -15.80
N ALA A 140 13.25 -8.13 -15.57
CA ALA A 140 12.06 -8.53 -14.83
C ALA A 140 12.08 -8.04 -13.38
N THR A 141 13.24 -7.97 -12.73
CA THR A 141 13.35 -7.41 -11.36
C THR A 141 13.08 -5.90 -11.32
N ILE A 142 13.45 -5.18 -12.37
CA ILE A 142 13.12 -3.76 -12.55
C ILE A 142 11.59 -3.58 -12.64
N HIS A 143 10.90 -4.42 -13.43
CA HIS A 143 9.43 -4.38 -13.51
C HIS A 143 8.74 -4.82 -12.21
N LEU A 144 9.32 -5.80 -11.48
CA LEU A 144 8.84 -6.20 -10.16
C LEU A 144 8.92 -5.03 -9.16
N LYS A 145 10.04 -4.30 -9.15
CA LYS A 145 10.19 -3.12 -8.29
C LYS A 145 9.13 -2.08 -8.58
N ASN A 146 8.88 -1.77 -9.85
CA ASN A 146 7.80 -0.86 -10.20
C ASN A 146 6.46 -1.35 -9.68
N ALA A 147 6.15 -2.64 -9.86
CA ALA A 147 4.89 -3.23 -9.40
C ALA A 147 4.73 -3.08 -7.88
N ALA A 148 5.81 -3.29 -7.13
CA ALA A 148 5.83 -3.04 -5.69
C ALA A 148 5.60 -1.56 -5.35
N ASP A 149 6.32 -0.64 -5.99
CA ASP A 149 6.21 0.80 -5.74
C ASP A 149 4.79 1.33 -6.08
N PHE A 150 4.22 0.89 -7.20
CA PHE A 150 2.85 1.19 -7.61
C PHE A 150 1.84 0.64 -6.63
N HIS A 151 1.93 -0.64 -6.27
CA HIS A 151 1.02 -1.28 -5.34
C HIS A 151 1.06 -0.62 -3.96
N GLN A 152 2.26 -0.34 -3.45
CA GLN A 152 2.48 0.34 -2.18
C GLN A 152 1.84 1.73 -2.16
N PHE A 153 2.04 2.52 -3.22
CA PHE A 153 1.45 3.85 -3.36
C PHE A 153 -0.09 3.81 -3.25
N TYR A 154 -0.76 2.91 -3.99
CA TYR A 154 -2.23 2.82 -3.97
C TYR A 154 -2.76 2.27 -2.64
N TYR A 155 -2.04 1.33 -2.02
CA TYR A 155 -2.36 0.86 -0.67
C TYR A 155 -2.31 2.02 0.33
N ASP A 156 -1.21 2.79 0.32
CA ASP A 156 -1.01 3.92 1.22
C ASP A 156 -2.04 5.03 1.03
N ALA A 157 -2.41 5.33 -0.23
CA ALA A 157 -3.43 6.32 -0.55
C ALA A 157 -4.81 5.90 -0.02
N ARG A 158 -5.19 4.63 -0.25
CA ARG A 158 -6.47 4.08 0.24
C ARG A 158 -6.51 3.99 1.76
N HIS A 159 -5.41 3.60 2.39
CA HIS A 159 -5.28 3.58 3.85
C HIS A 159 -5.46 4.97 4.46
N LEU A 160 -4.86 5.99 3.82
CA LEU A 160 -4.99 7.37 4.27
C LEU A 160 -6.43 7.89 4.12
N GLU A 161 -7.14 7.51 3.05
CA GLU A 161 -8.56 7.82 2.85
C GLU A 161 -9.44 7.21 3.95
N VAL A 162 -9.26 5.92 4.27
CA VAL A 162 -10.00 5.27 5.36
C VAL A 162 -9.74 5.97 6.70
N LYS A 163 -8.47 6.30 6.99
CA LYS A 163 -8.11 7.07 8.20
C LYS A 163 -8.78 8.44 8.25
N LEU A 164 -8.95 9.12 7.11
CA LEU A 164 -9.63 10.41 7.05
C LEU A 164 -11.10 10.24 7.44
N ASN A 165 -11.76 9.25 6.86
CA ASN A 165 -13.17 8.96 7.11
C ASN A 165 -13.40 8.59 8.58
N ASP A 166 -12.56 7.73 9.15
CA ASP A 166 -12.62 7.38 10.57
C ASP A 166 -12.37 8.59 11.47
N ARG A 167 -11.44 9.47 11.06
CA ARG A 167 -11.18 10.69 11.82
C ARG A 167 -12.38 11.62 11.79
N HIS A 168 -13.03 11.76 10.63
CA HIS A 168 -14.22 12.58 10.47
C HIS A 168 -15.39 12.05 11.31
N LYS A 169 -15.64 10.73 11.32
CA LYS A 169 -16.65 10.11 12.19
C LYS A 169 -16.38 10.41 13.67
N LYS A 170 -15.14 10.20 14.13
CA LYS A 170 -14.73 10.52 15.50
C LYS A 170 -14.88 12.00 15.82
N PHE A 171 -14.63 12.88 14.84
CA PHE A 171 -14.84 14.32 14.99
C PHE A 171 -16.32 14.64 15.21
N LEU A 172 -17.23 14.15 14.37
CA LEU A 172 -18.67 14.40 14.48
C LEU A 172 -19.24 13.92 15.83
N TYR A 173 -18.85 12.73 16.29
CA TYR A 173 -19.25 12.21 17.60
C TYR A 173 -18.81 13.13 18.75
N ASN A 174 -17.55 13.58 18.74
CA ASN A 174 -17.06 14.47 19.79
C ASN A 174 -17.69 15.87 19.71
N ARG A 175 -18.01 16.35 18.51
CA ARG A 175 -18.69 17.63 18.29
C ARG A 175 -20.06 17.63 18.96
N GLU A 176 -20.85 16.58 18.78
CA GLU A 176 -22.15 16.41 19.44
C GLU A 176 -21.99 16.30 20.95
N ARG A 177 -21.05 15.47 21.42
CA ARG A 177 -20.74 15.33 22.85
C ARG A 177 -20.42 16.67 23.51
N PHE A 178 -19.61 17.52 22.89
CA PHE A 178 -19.27 18.84 23.44
C PHE A 178 -20.43 19.84 23.34
N ALA A 179 -21.33 19.71 22.38
CA ALA A 179 -22.52 20.56 22.28
C ALA A 179 -23.55 20.25 23.38
N GLU A 180 -23.64 18.99 23.82
CA GLU A 180 -24.56 18.52 24.86
C GLU A 180 -24.01 18.62 26.29
N MET A 181 -22.71 18.95 26.45
CA MET A 181 -22.10 19.01 27.78
C MET A 181 -22.67 20.17 28.62
N ASN A 182 -23.29 19.83 29.74
CA ASN A 182 -23.52 20.78 30.82
C ASN A 182 -22.17 21.21 31.40
N HIS A 183 -21.73 22.43 31.08
CA HIS A 183 -20.45 22.99 31.49
C HIS A 183 -20.37 23.35 32.99
N GLU A 184 -21.18 22.72 33.85
CA GLU A 184 -21.21 22.93 35.30
C GLU A 184 -19.83 22.68 35.96
N TYR A 185 -18.98 21.86 35.32
CA TYR A 185 -17.62 21.54 35.78
C TYR A 185 -16.54 21.91 34.75
N TYR A 186 -16.30 23.21 34.56
CA TYR A 186 -15.37 23.75 33.56
C TYR A 186 -13.91 23.22 33.65
N THR A 187 -13.45 22.72 34.80
CA THR A 187 -12.06 22.25 34.98
C THR A 187 -11.78 20.88 34.33
N ASN A 188 -12.74 19.96 34.33
CA ASN A 188 -12.59 18.67 33.65
C ASN A 188 -12.87 18.83 32.15
N THR A 189 -13.95 19.55 31.81
CA THR A 189 -14.32 19.83 30.41
C THR A 189 -13.19 20.52 29.63
N SER A 190 -12.50 21.49 30.25
CA SER A 190 -11.38 22.19 29.59
C SER A 190 -10.17 21.29 29.31
N LYS A 191 -9.87 20.33 30.19
CA LYS A 191 -8.79 19.35 29.97
C LYS A 191 -9.14 18.39 28.84
N GLU A 192 -10.36 17.84 28.85
CA GLU A 192 -10.85 16.96 27.80
C GLU A 192 -10.87 17.66 26.44
N LEU A 193 -11.35 18.90 26.40
CA LEU A 193 -11.36 19.71 25.18
C LEU A 193 -9.93 19.97 24.68
N ARG A 194 -8.99 20.30 25.57
CA ARG A 194 -7.58 20.52 25.20
C ARG A 194 -6.95 19.26 24.62
N ASP A 195 -7.15 18.12 25.27
CA ASP A 195 -6.56 16.85 24.83
C ASP A 195 -7.18 16.40 23.50
N TRP A 196 -8.47 16.70 23.29
CA TRP A 196 -9.14 16.50 22.02
C TRP A 196 -8.57 17.39 20.91
N LEU A 197 -8.43 18.71 21.12
CA LEU A 197 -7.84 19.63 20.14
C LEU A 197 -6.42 19.21 19.77
N ARG A 198 -5.58 18.90 20.76
CA ARG A 198 -4.23 18.38 20.54
C ARG A 198 -4.25 17.09 19.69
N SER A 199 -5.09 16.13 20.06
CA SER A 199 -5.24 14.89 19.30
C SER A 199 -5.67 15.15 17.86
N GLN A 200 -6.61 16.08 17.63
CA GLN A 200 -7.04 16.49 16.28
C GLN A 200 -5.87 17.08 15.48
N PHE A 201 -5.07 17.95 16.10
CA PHE A 201 -3.90 18.53 15.47
C PHE A 201 -2.91 17.45 15.03
N ASP A 202 -2.51 16.57 15.94
CA ASP A 202 -1.48 15.57 15.67
C ASP A 202 -1.90 14.64 14.52
N HIS A 203 -3.16 14.20 14.49
CA HIS A 203 -3.67 13.30 13.44
C HIS A 203 -3.78 14.01 12.09
N LEU A 204 -4.39 15.20 12.03
CA LEU A 204 -4.57 15.92 10.77
C LEU A 204 -3.22 16.37 10.19
N ASN A 205 -2.30 16.79 11.05
CA ASN A 205 -0.94 17.15 10.65
C ASN A 205 -0.18 15.94 10.09
N TYR A 206 -0.29 14.77 10.74
CA TYR A 206 0.26 13.52 10.20
C TYR A 206 -0.32 13.22 8.81
N MET A 207 -1.63 13.33 8.65
CA MET A 207 -2.32 13.02 7.41
C MET A 207 -1.92 13.94 6.27
N VAL A 208 -1.82 15.24 6.51
CA VAL A 208 -1.33 16.19 5.50
C VAL A 208 0.09 15.84 5.10
N ASN A 209 1.00 15.64 6.05
CA ASN A 209 2.38 15.29 5.72
C ASN A 209 2.48 13.97 4.96
N ARG A 210 1.67 12.97 5.31
CA ARG A 210 1.61 11.70 4.56
C ARG A 210 1.08 11.89 3.13
N SER A 211 0.06 12.72 2.95
CA SER A 211 -0.45 13.04 1.61
C SER A 211 0.55 13.82 0.75
N LYS A 212 1.39 14.68 1.34
CA LYS A 212 2.50 15.31 0.61
C LYS A 212 3.54 14.30 0.13
N GLN A 213 3.87 13.32 0.98
CA GLN A 213 4.76 12.23 0.58
C GLN A 213 4.17 11.44 -0.59
N LEU A 214 2.86 11.18 -0.59
CA LEU A 214 2.18 10.54 -1.72
C LEU A 214 2.25 11.39 -3.00
N VAL A 215 2.02 12.71 -2.90
CA VAL A 215 2.19 13.61 -4.05
C VAL A 215 3.61 13.54 -4.59
N GLU A 216 4.62 13.45 -3.73
CA GLU A 216 6.01 13.36 -4.18
C GLU A 216 6.34 11.98 -4.77
N GLN A 217 5.91 10.90 -4.13
CA GLN A 217 6.05 9.53 -4.64
C GLN A 217 5.38 9.35 -6.01
N SER A 218 4.24 10.00 -6.25
CA SER A 218 3.51 9.93 -7.52
C SER A 218 4.32 10.43 -8.73
N LYS A 219 5.27 11.35 -8.52
CA LYS A 219 6.11 11.89 -9.62
C LYS A 219 7.10 10.86 -10.17
N SER A 220 7.50 9.90 -9.35
CA SER A 220 8.38 8.80 -9.73
C SER A 220 7.63 7.52 -10.13
N LEU A 221 6.30 7.49 -9.97
CA LEU A 221 5.51 6.28 -10.19
C LEU A 221 5.39 5.94 -11.67
N VAL A 222 5.47 4.65 -12.00
CA VAL A 222 5.34 4.13 -13.37
C VAL A 222 3.91 3.65 -13.62
N PRO A 223 3.28 3.97 -14.77
CA PRO A 223 1.90 3.57 -15.07
C PRO A 223 1.79 2.09 -15.49
N ILE A 224 1.76 1.19 -14.50
CA ILE A 224 1.82 -0.27 -14.75
C ILE A 224 0.56 -0.82 -15.40
N TYR A 225 -0.59 -0.19 -15.17
CA TYR A 225 -1.84 -0.57 -15.83
C TYR A 225 -1.75 -0.49 -17.36
N LEU A 226 -0.83 0.32 -17.92
CA LEU A 226 -0.60 0.36 -19.37
C LEU A 226 0.14 -0.88 -19.90
N ARG A 227 0.76 -1.67 -19.02
CA ARG A 227 1.36 -2.96 -19.39
C ARG A 227 0.33 -4.07 -19.51
N THR A 228 -0.77 -3.98 -18.77
CA THR A 228 -1.82 -5.00 -18.71
C THR A 228 -3.04 -4.65 -19.55
N ASN A 229 -3.41 -3.37 -19.62
CA ASN A 229 -4.54 -2.88 -20.40
C ASN A 229 -4.13 -2.56 -21.83
N ARG A 230 -5.03 -2.81 -22.79
CA ARG A 230 -4.77 -2.51 -24.20
C ARG A 230 -4.46 -1.02 -24.41
N ILE A 231 -3.32 -0.73 -25.01
CA ILE A 231 -2.93 0.63 -25.41
C ILE A 231 -3.86 1.09 -26.55
N ARG A 232 -4.61 2.16 -26.31
CA ARG A 232 -5.58 2.72 -27.29
C ARG A 232 -4.98 3.84 -28.15
N SER A 233 -3.95 4.52 -27.62
CA SER A 233 -3.23 5.61 -28.27
C SER A 233 -1.73 5.38 -28.11
N PRO A 234 -0.87 5.77 -29.06
CA PRO A 234 0.56 5.58 -28.94
C PRO A 234 1.13 6.17 -27.64
N VAL A 235 1.99 5.41 -26.95
CA VAL A 235 2.59 5.79 -25.65
C VAL A 235 4.11 5.85 -25.79
N ASN A 236 4.74 6.86 -25.19
CA ASN A 236 6.21 6.92 -25.17
C ASN A 236 6.79 5.80 -24.31
N GLY A 237 7.89 5.21 -24.76
CA GLY A 237 8.63 4.19 -24.04
C GLY A 237 10.12 4.34 -24.20
N VAL A 238 10.86 3.49 -23.48
CA VAL A 238 12.32 3.41 -23.55
C VAL A 238 12.74 1.96 -23.67
N MET A 239 13.73 1.69 -24.50
CA MET A 239 14.39 0.39 -24.56
C MET A 239 15.31 0.22 -23.35
N LEU A 240 15.05 -0.79 -22.53
CA LEU A 240 15.86 -1.11 -21.35
C LEU A 240 17.16 -1.84 -21.69
N CYS A 241 17.26 -2.40 -22.88
CA CYS A 241 18.43 -3.15 -23.32
C CYS A 241 18.55 -3.15 -24.84
N ASP A 242 19.77 -3.38 -25.35
CA ASP A 242 20.00 -3.54 -26.78
C ASP A 242 19.16 -4.69 -27.35
N TYR A 243 18.42 -4.45 -28.42
CA TYR A 243 17.65 -5.46 -29.13
C TYR A 243 18.06 -5.46 -30.60
N GLU A 244 18.67 -6.56 -31.04
CA GLU A 244 19.20 -6.69 -32.39
C GLU A 244 18.59 -7.90 -33.10
N THR A 245 18.05 -7.65 -34.28
CA THR A 245 17.65 -8.64 -35.27
C THR A 245 18.35 -8.29 -36.59
N PRO A 246 18.34 -9.16 -37.61
CA PRO A 246 18.93 -8.83 -38.90
C PRO A 246 18.35 -7.57 -39.57
N LYS A 247 17.16 -7.12 -39.16
CA LYS A 247 16.45 -5.98 -39.78
C LYS A 247 16.37 -4.74 -38.87
N VAL A 248 16.55 -4.92 -37.57
CA VAL A 248 16.28 -3.89 -36.56
C VAL A 248 17.37 -3.93 -35.52
N LYS A 249 17.91 -2.76 -35.19
CA LYS A 249 18.85 -2.58 -34.08
C LYS A 249 18.35 -1.42 -33.24
N LEU A 250 18.04 -1.71 -31.99
CA LEU A 250 17.61 -0.75 -30.98
C LEU A 250 18.62 -0.80 -29.84
N THR A 251 18.99 0.35 -29.30
CA THR A 251 19.98 0.43 -28.21
C THR A 251 19.31 0.68 -26.86
N ALA A 252 19.94 0.23 -25.78
CA ALA A 252 19.52 0.60 -24.44
C ALA A 252 19.46 2.14 -24.29
N GLY A 253 18.42 2.65 -23.61
CA GLY A 253 18.15 4.08 -23.44
C GLY A 253 17.45 4.74 -24.65
N GLU A 254 17.34 4.05 -25.79
CA GLU A 254 16.66 4.61 -26.96
C GLU A 254 15.18 4.84 -26.67
N ARG A 255 14.71 6.07 -26.93
CA ARG A 255 13.30 6.42 -26.79
C ARG A 255 12.51 5.89 -27.99
N ILE A 256 11.34 5.33 -27.70
CA ILE A 256 10.46 4.66 -28.66
C ILE A 256 9.01 5.07 -28.44
N ILE A 257 8.17 4.75 -29.41
CA ILE A 257 6.72 4.90 -29.36
C ILE A 257 6.10 3.50 -29.39
N ILE A 258 5.35 3.16 -28.36
CA ILE A 258 4.60 1.91 -28.25
C ILE A 258 3.27 2.11 -28.98
N ILE A 259 3.07 1.34 -30.05
CA ILE A 259 1.86 1.41 -30.88
C ILE A 259 0.78 0.46 -30.34
N ASP A 260 1.17 -0.77 -30.03
CA ASP A 260 0.25 -1.82 -29.56
C ASP A 260 0.99 -2.77 -28.62
N ASN A 261 0.36 -3.10 -27.49
CA ASN A 261 0.86 -4.07 -26.51
C ASN A 261 0.23 -5.47 -26.65
N MET A 262 -0.62 -5.69 -27.66
CA MET A 262 -1.34 -6.93 -27.93
C MET A 262 -1.06 -7.46 -29.35
N ALA A 263 0.22 -7.66 -29.69
CA ALA A 263 0.62 -8.11 -31.03
C ALA A 263 0.12 -9.53 -31.41
N GLY A 264 -0.42 -10.31 -30.44
CA GLY A 264 -1.05 -11.60 -30.69
C GLY A 264 -2.39 -11.55 -31.44
N GLY A 265 -2.97 -10.37 -31.70
CA GLY A 265 -4.24 -10.21 -32.42
C GLY A 265 -4.13 -9.86 -33.91
N VAL A 266 -2.93 -9.82 -34.48
CA VAL A 266 -2.71 -9.29 -35.85
C VAL A 266 -3.04 -10.29 -36.96
N GLU A 267 -3.29 -11.57 -36.65
CA GLU A 267 -3.82 -12.53 -37.64
C GLU A 267 -5.24 -12.15 -38.14
N SER A 268 -5.95 -11.23 -37.47
CA SER A 268 -7.26 -10.73 -37.91
C SER A 268 -7.18 -9.60 -38.95
N LYS A 269 -6.04 -8.90 -39.09
CA LYS A 269 -5.92 -7.77 -40.04
C LYS A 269 -5.27 -8.16 -41.38
N GLN A 270 -4.42 -9.18 -41.41
CA GLN A 270 -3.82 -9.65 -42.68
C GLN A 270 -4.80 -10.43 -43.57
N LYS A 271 -5.89 -10.99 -43.01
CA LYS A 271 -6.99 -11.57 -43.81
C LYS A 271 -7.94 -10.55 -44.44
N LEU A 272 -7.93 -9.30 -43.97
CA LEU A 272 -8.82 -8.26 -44.51
C LEU A 272 -8.20 -7.55 -45.73
N ILE A 273 -6.87 -7.50 -45.84
CA ILE A 273 -6.19 -6.80 -46.94
C ILE A 273 -5.99 -7.70 -48.17
N HIS A 274 -5.89 -9.02 -47.99
CA HIS A 274 -5.77 -9.96 -49.12
C HIS A 274 -7.09 -10.31 -49.82
N ARG A 275 -8.25 -9.90 -49.30
CA ARG A 275 -9.56 -10.14 -49.94
C ARG A 275 -10.04 -8.99 -50.82
N THR A 276 -9.34 -7.86 -50.86
CA THR A 276 -9.75 -6.65 -51.60
C THR A 276 -8.96 -6.43 -52.89
N GLN A 277 -8.11 -7.38 -53.31
CA GLN A 277 -7.30 -7.24 -54.54
C GLN A 277 -7.44 -8.38 -55.54
N VAL A 278 -8.46 -9.23 -55.40
CA VAL A 278 -8.82 -10.18 -56.46
C VAL A 278 -10.32 -10.11 -56.64
N ASN A 279 -10.74 -9.81 -57.89
CA ASN A 279 -12.11 -9.62 -58.39
C ASN A 279 -12.60 -8.17 -58.47
N GLN A 280 -11.97 -7.39 -59.35
CA GLN A 280 -12.73 -6.49 -60.22
C GLN A 280 -12.51 -6.95 -61.66
N GLU A 281 -13.49 -7.67 -62.21
CA GLU A 281 -13.78 -7.71 -63.65
C GLU A 281 -15.15 -8.40 -63.81
N ASN A 282 -16.15 -7.58 -64.20
CA ASN A 282 -17.36 -7.91 -64.99
C ASN A 282 -18.32 -8.98 -64.42
N ASP A 283 -19.64 -8.98 -64.57
CA ASP A 283 -20.64 -8.13 -65.18
C ASP A 283 -22.00 -8.63 -64.61
N ILE A 284 -22.91 -7.69 -64.42
CA ILE A 284 -24.39 -7.72 -64.49
C ILE A 284 -25.07 -9.10 -64.72
N THR A 285 -26.00 -9.52 -63.84
CA THR A 285 -27.47 -9.69 -64.09
C THR A 285 -28.22 -10.45 -62.97
N SER A 286 -29.31 -9.83 -62.50
CA SER A 286 -30.63 -10.37 -62.09
C SER A 286 -30.79 -11.44 -61.00
N ASP A 287 -31.44 -10.98 -59.93
CA ASP A 287 -32.72 -11.44 -59.36
C ASP A 287 -32.83 -12.51 -58.26
N GLU A 288 -33.76 -12.16 -57.36
CA GLU A 288 -34.51 -12.91 -56.34
C GLU A 288 -33.91 -13.13 -54.93
N SER A 289 -34.24 -12.15 -54.05
CA SER A 289 -34.97 -12.27 -52.76
C SER A 289 -34.42 -13.24 -51.69
N GLN A 290 -34.26 -12.86 -50.42
CA GLN A 290 -35.30 -12.34 -49.52
C GLN A 290 -34.71 -11.63 -48.28
N ASN A 291 -35.36 -10.51 -47.91
CA ASN A 291 -35.75 -10.07 -46.56
C ASN A 291 -34.67 -9.79 -45.49
N LEU A 292 -34.71 -8.72 -44.68
CA LEU A 292 -35.62 -7.59 -44.50
C LEU A 292 -34.84 -6.47 -43.75
N THR A 293 -35.11 -5.24 -44.20
CA THR A 293 -34.87 -3.88 -43.68
C THR A 293 -35.06 -3.68 -42.17
N SER A 294 -34.24 -2.86 -41.49
CA SER A 294 -34.43 -1.40 -41.21
C SER A 294 -35.72 -1.14 -40.41
N ASP A 295 -35.76 -0.45 -39.27
CA ASP A 295 -35.41 0.94 -38.99
C ASP A 295 -35.75 1.20 -37.49
N ILE A 296 -34.95 1.95 -36.72
CA ILE A 296 -35.17 3.36 -36.30
C ILE A 296 -36.38 3.61 -35.33
N LEU A 297 -36.04 4.29 -34.22
CA LEU A 297 -36.80 5.22 -33.36
C LEU A 297 -37.57 4.77 -32.08
N ASP A 298 -37.27 5.56 -31.04
CA ASP A 298 -38.09 6.17 -29.99
C ASP A 298 -38.88 5.35 -28.93
N THR A 299 -38.44 5.54 -27.68
CA THR A 299 -39.15 6.14 -26.53
C THR A 299 -40.68 6.00 -26.42
N CYS A 300 -41.15 5.15 -25.49
CA CYS A 300 -41.90 5.50 -24.26
C CYS A 300 -42.74 4.33 -23.71
N GLU A 301 -42.54 4.06 -22.41
CA GLU A 301 -43.48 3.62 -21.37
C GLU A 301 -44.67 2.69 -21.72
N THR A 302 -44.71 1.49 -21.11
CA THR A 302 -45.71 1.13 -20.06
C THR A 302 -45.51 -0.28 -19.50
N ASP A 303 -45.66 -0.35 -18.18
CA ASP A 303 -45.79 -1.43 -17.20
C ASP A 303 -46.23 -2.84 -17.64
N ILE A 304 -45.64 -3.88 -17.02
CA ILE A 304 -46.29 -4.82 -16.08
C ILE A 304 -45.25 -5.87 -15.59
N ASP A 305 -44.84 -5.67 -14.33
CA ASP A 305 -44.76 -6.61 -13.21
C ASP A 305 -44.38 -8.09 -13.39
N SER A 306 -43.28 -8.50 -12.75
CA SER A 306 -43.11 -9.78 -12.02
C SER A 306 -41.77 -9.77 -11.26
N GLY A 307 -41.82 -9.51 -9.96
CA GLY A 307 -40.64 -9.28 -9.13
C GLY A 307 -39.96 -10.51 -8.51
N SER A 308 -38.80 -10.26 -7.90
CA SER A 308 -38.41 -10.87 -6.63
C SER A 308 -37.52 -9.90 -5.84
N LYS A 309 -37.98 -9.61 -4.63
CA LYS A 309 -37.52 -8.61 -3.66
C LYS A 309 -36.14 -8.89 -3.06
N THR A 310 -35.41 -7.81 -2.75
CA THR A 310 -34.73 -7.63 -1.46
C THR A 310 -34.90 -6.16 -1.05
N GLU A 311 -35.38 -5.97 0.17
CA GLU A 311 -35.96 -4.75 0.73
C GLU A 311 -34.88 -3.76 1.20
N GLU A 312 -34.87 -2.55 0.63
CA GLU A 312 -34.36 -1.34 1.27
C GLU A 312 -35.47 -0.77 2.16
N ILE A 313 -35.19 -0.58 3.44
CA ILE A 313 -36.07 0.12 4.38
C ILE A 313 -35.70 1.61 4.30
N ASP A 314 -36.60 2.38 3.69
CA ASP A 314 -36.60 3.85 3.67
C ASP A 314 -37.60 4.33 4.73
N ASP A 315 -37.11 4.91 5.83
CA ASP A 315 -37.92 5.36 6.95
C ASP A 315 -38.12 6.89 6.85
N ARG A 316 -39.20 7.29 6.17
CA ARG A 316 -39.76 8.64 6.28
C ARG A 316 -40.83 8.64 7.37
N SER A 317 -40.45 9.05 8.59
CA SER A 317 -41.40 9.66 9.51
C SER A 317 -41.31 11.18 9.41
N THR A 318 -42.49 11.78 9.33
CA THR A 318 -42.69 13.21 9.17
C THR A 318 -42.76 13.80 10.57
N ASP A 319 -41.74 14.55 11.00
CA ASP A 319 -41.91 15.49 12.11
C ASP A 319 -41.38 16.87 11.73
N SER A 320 -42.27 17.83 11.92
CA SER A 320 -42.14 19.21 11.49
C SER A 320 -41.25 19.95 12.47
N ASN A 321 -40.04 20.33 12.05
CA ASN A 321 -39.34 21.53 12.52
C ASN A 321 -38.29 21.96 11.49
N SER A 322 -38.78 22.72 10.51
CA SER A 322 -37.99 23.51 9.59
C SER A 322 -37.35 24.68 10.35
N TYR A 323 -36.06 24.62 10.67
CA TYR A 323 -35.06 25.69 10.55
C TYR A 323 -33.66 25.05 10.72
N LEU A 324 -32.69 25.45 9.88
CA LEU A 324 -31.29 24.96 9.80
C LEU A 324 -31.04 23.74 8.89
N ARG A 325 -31.33 23.93 7.60
CA ARG A 325 -30.74 23.10 6.54
C ARG A 325 -29.30 23.62 6.27
N TYR A 326 -28.30 23.04 6.94
CA TYR A 326 -26.88 23.22 6.59
C TYR A 326 -26.40 22.10 5.67
N PRO A 327 -25.47 22.37 4.75
CA PRO A 327 -25.10 21.42 3.69
C PRO A 327 -24.46 20.17 4.28
N THR A 328 -24.89 19.00 3.81
CA THR A 328 -24.15 17.75 3.94
C THR A 328 -22.71 17.94 3.44
N PRO A 329 -21.67 17.52 4.19
CA PRO A 329 -20.29 17.76 3.80
C PRO A 329 -19.92 16.99 2.52
N ARG A 330 -19.06 17.61 1.70
CA ARG A 330 -18.52 17.15 0.40
C ARG A 330 -17.63 15.90 0.50
N ILE A 331 -18.05 14.83 1.18
CA ILE A 331 -17.31 13.55 1.18
C ILE A 331 -17.46 12.84 -0.19
N SER A 332 -18.43 13.27 -1.01
CA SER A 332 -18.70 12.74 -2.36
C SER A 332 -17.59 12.99 -3.41
N THR A 333 -16.51 13.71 -3.09
CA THR A 333 -15.44 14.04 -4.05
C THR A 333 -14.15 13.25 -3.87
N MET A 334 -14.13 12.16 -3.09
CA MET A 334 -12.94 11.30 -2.99
C MET A 334 -12.49 10.80 -4.38
N PRO A 335 -11.18 10.60 -4.61
CA PRO A 335 -10.70 10.01 -5.85
C PRO A 335 -11.23 8.58 -5.97
N TYR A 336 -11.87 8.24 -7.09
CA TYR A 336 -12.27 6.86 -7.37
C TYR A 336 -11.05 6.06 -7.81
N TRP A 337 -10.72 4.99 -7.09
CA TRP A 337 -9.47 4.22 -7.29
C TRP A 337 -9.59 3.04 -8.28
N ASN A 338 -10.62 3.00 -9.14
CA ASN A 338 -10.77 1.90 -10.09
C ASN A 338 -10.05 2.16 -11.42
N PHE A 339 -9.18 1.24 -11.78
CA PHE A 339 -8.72 1.08 -13.16
C PHE A 339 -9.76 0.26 -13.90
N GLY A 340 -10.23 0.73 -15.05
CA GLY A 340 -11.31 0.11 -15.81
C GLY A 340 -11.16 -1.42 -15.87
N ARG A 341 -12.17 -2.15 -15.39
CA ARG A 341 -12.31 -3.58 -15.70
C ARG A 341 -12.28 -3.69 -17.21
N GLY A 342 -11.26 -4.36 -17.74
CA GLY A 342 -11.39 -4.95 -19.06
C GLY A 342 -12.66 -5.80 -19.04
N GLU A 343 -13.46 -5.71 -20.10
CA GLU A 343 -14.60 -6.59 -20.33
C GLU A 343 -14.10 -8.05 -20.34
N SER A 344 -14.04 -8.68 -19.16
CA SER A 344 -14.01 -10.12 -19.04
C SER A 344 -15.45 -10.56 -19.03
N SER A 345 -15.94 -11.00 -20.19
CA SER A 345 -17.22 -11.69 -20.32
C SER A 345 -17.33 -12.74 -19.22
N GLY A 346 -18.41 -12.64 -18.44
CA GLY A 346 -18.62 -13.46 -17.26
C GLY A 346 -18.76 -14.94 -17.61
N THR A 347 -18.01 -15.76 -16.90
CA THR A 347 -18.45 -17.09 -16.47
C THR A 347 -17.73 -17.40 -15.16
N THR A 348 -18.49 -17.45 -14.08
CA THR A 348 -18.08 -18.00 -12.80
C THR A 348 -17.75 -19.48 -12.98
N SER A 349 -16.47 -19.85 -12.92
CA SER A 349 -16.02 -21.22 -12.67
C SER A 349 -14.99 -21.17 -11.55
N THR A 350 -15.31 -21.85 -10.45
CA THR A 350 -14.37 -22.26 -9.40
C THR A 350 -13.42 -23.29 -10.00
N ASP A 351 -12.34 -22.85 -10.61
CA ASP A 351 -11.26 -23.73 -11.04
C ASP A 351 -9.95 -23.33 -10.35
N GLN A 352 -9.38 -24.35 -9.70
CA GLN A 352 -8.06 -24.35 -9.09
C GLN A 352 -7.05 -23.72 -10.06
N THR A 353 -6.30 -22.73 -9.57
CA THR A 353 -5.18 -22.09 -10.27
C THR A 353 -4.08 -23.11 -10.53
N THR A 354 -4.23 -23.89 -11.60
CA THR A 354 -3.14 -24.65 -12.20
C THR A 354 -2.56 -23.77 -13.30
N SER A 355 -1.46 -23.10 -13.01
CA SER A 355 -0.72 -22.23 -13.92
C SER A 355 -0.01 -23.04 -15.02
N THR A 356 -0.77 -23.65 -15.94
CA THR A 356 -0.20 -24.27 -17.15
C THR A 356 0.09 -23.20 -18.21
N PHE A 357 1.05 -22.31 -17.94
CA PHE A 357 1.62 -21.41 -18.96
C PHE A 357 2.86 -21.98 -19.67
N THR A 358 3.37 -23.14 -19.26
CA THR A 358 4.73 -23.57 -19.64
C THR A 358 4.87 -24.94 -20.29
N GLU A 359 3.80 -25.71 -20.51
CA GLU A 359 4.01 -27.11 -20.94
C GLU A 359 4.18 -27.35 -22.45
N ASN A 360 3.82 -26.43 -23.35
CA ASN A 360 4.02 -26.66 -24.79
C ASN A 360 4.37 -25.37 -25.56
N VAL A 361 5.57 -24.82 -25.33
CA VAL A 361 6.12 -23.77 -26.21
C VAL A 361 6.95 -24.43 -27.31
N SER A 362 6.46 -24.36 -28.54
CA SER A 362 7.16 -24.84 -29.73
C SER A 362 8.53 -24.15 -29.87
N PRO A 363 9.64 -24.86 -30.15
CA PRO A 363 10.99 -24.29 -30.12
C PRO A 363 11.23 -23.16 -31.14
N LEU A 364 10.32 -22.98 -32.10
CA LEU A 364 10.37 -21.91 -33.10
C LEU A 364 9.00 -21.24 -33.42
N GLY A 365 7.91 -21.45 -32.64
CA GLY A 365 6.56 -21.17 -33.14
C GLY A 365 5.50 -20.63 -32.16
N GLN A 366 4.87 -19.52 -32.58
CA GLN A 366 3.50 -19.03 -32.32
C GLN A 366 3.05 -18.59 -30.91
N SER A 367 3.60 -19.06 -29.79
CA SER A 367 3.18 -18.56 -28.46
C SER A 367 3.85 -17.22 -28.06
N SER A 368 4.99 -16.92 -28.68
CA SER A 368 5.82 -15.74 -28.40
C SER A 368 5.13 -14.40 -28.71
N SER A 369 4.23 -14.35 -29.71
CA SER A 369 3.61 -13.10 -30.19
C SER A 369 2.69 -12.42 -29.17
N LYS A 370 2.19 -13.14 -28.17
CA LYS A 370 1.30 -12.58 -27.12
C LYS A 370 2.02 -11.62 -26.17
N LEU A 371 3.33 -11.77 -26.00
CA LEU A 371 4.14 -10.97 -25.05
C LEU A 371 5.12 -10.03 -25.74
N HIS A 372 5.00 -9.87 -27.06
CA HIS A 372 5.73 -8.89 -27.84
C HIS A 372 4.90 -7.64 -28.03
N TRP A 373 5.55 -6.48 -27.93
CA TRP A 373 4.95 -5.18 -28.18
C TRP A 373 5.39 -4.64 -29.52
N HIS A 374 4.45 -3.99 -30.20
CA HIS A 374 4.69 -3.28 -31.43
C HIS A 374 5.17 -1.87 -31.12
N ILE A 375 6.40 -1.58 -31.52
CA ILE A 375 7.08 -0.32 -31.22
C ILE A 375 7.60 0.31 -32.50
N LYS A 376 7.77 1.63 -32.46
CA LYS A 376 8.33 2.45 -33.52
C LYS A 376 9.35 3.43 -32.92
N SER A 377 10.49 3.64 -33.58
CA SER A 377 11.46 4.66 -33.16
C SER A 377 10.84 6.05 -33.30
N ILE A 378 11.30 7.03 -32.52
CA ILE A 378 10.77 8.40 -32.54
C ILE A 378 10.86 9.02 -33.94
N ASP A 379 11.92 8.72 -34.69
CA ASP A 379 12.12 9.22 -36.05
C ASP A 379 11.22 8.50 -37.09
N GLY A 380 10.50 7.47 -36.65
CA GLY A 380 9.59 6.67 -37.42
C GLY A 380 10.21 5.75 -38.46
N LYS A 381 11.54 5.61 -38.49
CA LYS A 381 12.26 4.81 -39.50
C LYS A 381 12.30 3.33 -39.17
N VAL A 382 12.24 3.00 -37.88
CA VAL A 382 12.32 1.63 -37.38
C VAL A 382 10.99 1.25 -36.74
N GLU A 383 10.41 0.14 -37.18
CA GLU A 383 9.19 -0.45 -36.61
C GLU A 383 9.44 -1.94 -36.38
N ALA A 384 9.13 -2.42 -35.17
CA ALA A 384 9.55 -3.75 -34.73
C ALA A 384 8.60 -4.36 -33.69
N LEU A 385 8.63 -5.68 -33.62
CA LEU A 385 8.08 -6.43 -32.49
C LEU A 385 9.22 -6.76 -31.52
N VAL A 386 9.10 -6.29 -30.29
CA VAL A 386 10.11 -6.51 -29.23
C VAL A 386 9.47 -7.21 -28.04
N PRO A 387 10.19 -8.07 -27.29
CA PRO A 387 9.65 -8.62 -26.05
C PRO A 387 9.27 -7.49 -25.08
N SER A 388 8.07 -7.53 -24.52
CA SER A 388 7.55 -6.49 -23.62
C SER A 388 8.44 -6.19 -22.42
N VAL A 389 9.18 -7.20 -21.92
CA VAL A 389 10.16 -7.04 -20.83
C VAL A 389 11.28 -6.06 -21.17
N CYS A 390 11.59 -5.87 -22.46
CA CYS A 390 12.62 -4.94 -22.93
C CYS A 390 12.16 -3.48 -22.94
N VAL A 391 10.87 -3.22 -22.76
CA VAL A 391 10.28 -1.89 -22.90
C VAL A 391 9.87 -1.35 -21.55
N TRP A 392 10.28 -0.12 -21.27
CA TRP A 392 9.89 0.67 -20.11
C TRP A 392 8.89 1.75 -20.51
N ILE A 393 7.86 1.93 -19.70
CA ILE A 393 6.97 3.09 -19.79
C ILE A 393 7.43 4.07 -18.71
N PRO A 394 7.90 5.27 -19.05
CA PRO A 394 8.46 6.21 -18.09
C PRO A 394 7.41 6.76 -17.14
N SER A 395 7.86 7.14 -15.95
CA SER A 395 7.12 8.00 -15.02
C SER A 395 6.97 9.41 -15.60
N PRO A 396 6.03 10.23 -15.10
CA PRO A 396 5.05 9.94 -14.05
C PRO A 396 3.81 9.21 -14.56
N ASP A 397 3.15 8.48 -13.66
CA ASP A 397 1.76 8.08 -13.82
C ASP A 397 0.84 9.27 -13.52
N LEU A 398 0.22 9.80 -14.58
CA LEU A 398 -0.64 10.98 -14.51
C LEU A 398 -1.87 10.76 -13.62
N GLU A 399 -2.43 9.55 -13.68
CA GLU A 399 -3.62 9.20 -12.91
C GLU A 399 -3.27 9.14 -11.41
N ALA A 400 -2.13 8.54 -11.06
CA ALA A 400 -1.64 8.51 -9.69
C ALA A 400 -1.38 9.93 -9.14
N GLN A 401 -0.73 10.78 -9.95
CA GLN A 401 -0.41 12.16 -9.56
C GLN A 401 -1.67 13.00 -9.32
N GLU A 402 -2.65 12.93 -10.24
CA GLU A 402 -3.92 13.62 -10.08
C GLU A 402 -4.64 13.18 -8.80
N LYS A 403 -4.72 11.86 -8.55
CA LYS A 403 -5.41 11.34 -7.38
C LYS A 403 -4.70 11.70 -6.07
N ALA A 404 -3.36 11.71 -6.04
CA ALA A 404 -2.60 12.16 -4.86
C ALA A 404 -2.84 13.64 -4.56
N ILE A 405 -2.82 14.50 -5.58
CA ILE A 405 -3.09 15.94 -5.42
C ILE A 405 -4.54 16.14 -4.95
N LYS A 406 -5.49 15.40 -5.50
CA LYS A 406 -6.90 15.46 -5.09
C LYS A 406 -7.08 15.04 -3.63
N LEU A 407 -6.43 13.94 -3.21
CA LEU A 407 -6.46 13.49 -1.82
C LEU A 407 -5.86 14.54 -0.85
N TYR A 408 -4.72 15.14 -1.21
CA TYR A 408 -4.12 16.23 -0.45
C TYR A 408 -5.09 17.42 -0.24
N LYS A 409 -5.74 17.88 -1.32
CA LYS A 409 -6.74 18.96 -1.25
C LYS A 409 -7.91 18.59 -0.34
N VAL A 410 -8.44 17.38 -0.49
CA VAL A 410 -9.57 16.93 0.33
C VAL A 410 -9.22 16.86 1.83
N ILE A 411 -8.00 16.46 2.18
CA ILE A 411 -7.54 16.47 3.58
C ILE A 411 -7.48 17.92 4.11
N LEU A 412 -6.95 18.86 3.33
CA LEU A 412 -6.92 20.27 3.73
C LEU A 412 -8.33 20.85 3.90
N ASP A 413 -9.22 20.60 2.94
CA ASP A 413 -10.62 21.05 3.02
C ASP A 413 -11.32 20.49 4.25
N ASN A 414 -11.09 19.21 4.58
CA ASN A 414 -11.66 18.60 5.78
C ASN A 414 -11.09 19.21 7.06
N TRP A 415 -9.79 19.52 7.07
CA TRP A 415 -9.17 20.18 8.22
C TRP A 415 -9.69 21.61 8.40
N ASN A 416 -9.85 22.40 7.34
CA ASN A 416 -10.50 23.72 7.42
C ASN A 416 -11.91 23.63 8.04
N TYR A 417 -12.72 22.70 7.55
CA TYR A 417 -14.05 22.44 8.12
C TYR A 417 -13.99 22.08 9.62
N ILE A 418 -13.06 21.22 10.01
CA ILE A 418 -12.86 20.84 11.41
C ILE A 418 -12.46 22.05 12.26
N ILE A 419 -11.59 22.93 11.76
CA ILE A 419 -11.18 24.15 12.46
C ILE A 419 -12.39 25.05 12.72
N ASP A 420 -13.21 25.30 11.69
CA ASP A 420 -14.39 26.18 11.82
C ASP A 420 -15.35 25.69 12.91
N GLU A 421 -15.62 24.39 12.94
CA GLU A 421 -16.49 23.78 13.96
C GLU A 421 -15.82 23.73 15.35
N GLN A 422 -14.50 23.48 15.43
CA GLN A 422 -13.75 23.53 16.68
C GLN A 422 -13.74 24.92 17.31
N LEU A 423 -13.62 25.96 16.49
CA LEU A 423 -13.67 27.34 16.95
C LEU A 423 -15.04 27.66 17.56
N LYS A 424 -16.14 27.19 16.96
CA LYS A 424 -17.49 27.33 17.55
C LYS A 424 -17.60 26.66 18.92
N ILE A 425 -17.11 25.43 19.06
CA ILE A 425 -17.10 24.71 20.35
C ILE A 425 -16.29 25.48 21.40
N CYS A 426 -15.10 25.96 21.03
CA CYS A 426 -14.26 26.72 21.94
C CYS A 426 -14.91 28.05 22.36
N LEU A 427 -15.54 28.76 21.43
CA LEU A 427 -16.29 30.00 21.72
C LEU A 427 -17.45 29.75 22.68
N GLN A 428 -18.23 28.69 22.46
CA GLN A 428 -19.32 28.31 23.36
C GLN A 428 -18.78 27.96 24.75
N PHE A 429 -17.72 27.15 24.84
CA PHE A 429 -17.06 26.81 26.10
C PHE A 429 -16.61 28.06 26.86
N PHE A 430 -15.90 28.98 26.20
CA PHE A 430 -15.42 30.19 26.85
C PHE A 430 -16.57 31.14 27.25
N THR A 431 -17.66 31.17 26.48
CA THR A 431 -18.84 31.99 26.81
C THR A 431 -19.42 31.54 28.14
N ILE A 432 -19.61 30.24 28.30
CA ILE A 432 -20.21 29.66 29.50
C ILE A 432 -19.25 29.75 30.69
N LEU A 433 -17.94 29.53 30.46
CA LEU A 433 -16.92 29.77 31.48
C LEU A 433 -16.99 31.21 32.00
N LEU A 434 -16.98 32.22 31.11
CA LEU A 434 -17.01 33.62 31.51
C LEU A 434 -18.30 33.97 32.26
N GLN A 435 -19.46 33.45 31.84
CA GLN A 435 -20.74 33.63 32.54
C GLN A 435 -20.69 33.06 33.96
N GLN A 436 -20.21 31.83 34.15
CA GLN A 436 -20.07 31.24 35.49
C GLN A 436 -19.11 32.02 36.39
N LEU A 437 -18.02 32.54 35.81
CA LEU A 437 -17.07 33.39 36.53
C LEU A 437 -17.69 34.73 36.96
N ILE A 438 -18.65 35.26 36.19
CA ILE A 438 -19.39 36.48 36.52
C ILE A 438 -20.48 36.21 37.57
N GLU A 439 -21.17 35.07 37.48
CA GLU A 439 -22.25 34.69 38.40
C GLU A 439 -21.76 34.28 39.79
N SER A 440 -20.49 33.89 39.92
CA SER A 440 -19.90 33.51 41.21
C SER A 440 -19.87 34.66 42.22
N GLU A 441 -20.02 34.35 43.51
CA GLU A 441 -20.01 35.37 44.58
C GLU A 441 -18.64 36.06 44.77
N GLY A 442 -17.58 35.50 44.19
CA GLY A 442 -16.26 36.10 44.19
C GLY A 442 -15.28 35.33 43.31
N LEU A 443 -14.39 36.04 42.62
CA LEU A 443 -13.36 35.45 41.76
C LEU A 443 -11.95 35.79 42.25
N THR A 444 -11.14 34.77 42.54
CA THR A 444 -9.73 34.91 42.95
C THR A 444 -8.84 33.97 42.14
N THR A 445 -7.54 34.26 42.04
CA THR A 445 -6.59 33.46 41.26
C THR A 445 -5.27 33.23 42.00
N ASP A 446 -4.58 32.12 41.70
CA ASP A 446 -3.19 31.89 42.15
C ASP A 446 -2.17 32.81 41.46
N ASP A 447 -2.47 33.23 40.23
CA ASP A 447 -1.57 34.02 39.38
C ASP A 447 -2.36 35.05 38.56
N ASP A 448 -2.47 36.24 39.14
CA ASP A 448 -3.20 37.36 38.56
C ASP A 448 -2.68 37.77 37.18
N GLU A 449 -1.36 37.71 36.97
CA GLU A 449 -0.74 38.10 35.70
C GLU A 449 -1.02 37.06 34.61
N ALA A 450 -1.01 35.77 34.95
CA ALA A 450 -1.42 34.71 34.03
C ALA A 450 -2.89 34.84 33.60
N PHE A 451 -3.79 35.13 34.55
CA PHE A 451 -5.20 35.32 34.24
C PHE A 451 -5.45 36.57 33.37
N LYS A 452 -4.77 37.68 33.69
CA LYS A 452 -4.80 38.89 32.87
C LYS A 452 -4.34 38.64 31.43
N ARG A 453 -3.25 37.88 31.25
CA ARG A 453 -2.74 37.49 29.93
C ARG A 453 -3.73 36.62 29.17
N PHE A 454 -4.36 35.66 29.84
CA PHE A 454 -5.39 34.83 29.24
C PHE A 454 -6.56 35.68 28.69
N LEU A 455 -7.12 36.60 29.49
CA LEU A 455 -8.20 37.48 29.04
C LEU A 455 -7.77 38.37 27.85
N ASN A 456 -6.54 38.89 27.88
CA ASN A 456 -6.02 39.68 26.75
C ASN A 456 -5.83 38.82 25.49
N ASN A 457 -5.39 37.58 25.63
CA ASN A 457 -5.24 36.65 24.52
C ASN A 457 -6.58 36.25 23.90
N LEU A 458 -7.65 36.16 24.69
CA LEU A 458 -9.01 35.98 24.18
C LEU A 458 -9.43 37.17 23.29
N VAL A 459 -9.23 38.40 23.78
CA VAL A 459 -9.53 39.63 23.00
C VAL A 459 -8.75 39.66 21.69
N PHE A 460 -7.46 39.36 21.73
CA PHE A 460 -6.61 39.34 20.53
C PHE A 460 -7.09 38.29 19.51
N SER A 461 -7.55 37.13 19.98
CA SER A 461 -7.99 36.03 19.09
C SER A 461 -9.28 36.37 18.33
N LEU A 462 -9.98 37.44 18.69
CA LEU A 462 -11.22 37.92 18.05
C LEU A 462 -11.00 39.12 17.13
N THR A 463 -9.79 39.67 17.07
CA THR A 463 -9.48 40.94 16.38
C THR A 463 -8.71 40.78 15.06
N GLU A 464 -8.30 39.57 14.67
CA GLU A 464 -7.62 39.28 13.39
C GLU A 464 -8.26 38.12 12.61
N PRO A 465 -8.63 38.29 11.33
CA PRO A 465 -9.59 39.27 10.82
C PRO A 465 -11.03 38.69 10.83
N PRO A 466 -12.04 39.40 11.36
CA PRO A 466 -13.45 38.99 11.23
C PRO A 466 -14.06 39.50 9.90
N THR A 467 -14.80 38.64 9.19
CA THR A 467 -15.75 39.05 8.13
C THR A 467 -16.97 39.73 8.74
N ALA A 468 -17.69 40.54 7.95
CA ALA A 468 -18.72 41.48 8.41
C ALA A 468 -19.88 40.89 9.25
N GLU A 469 -20.13 39.57 9.19
CA GLU A 469 -21.13 38.90 10.03
C GLU A 469 -20.65 38.66 11.48
N ALA A 470 -19.35 38.69 11.73
CA ALA A 470 -18.73 38.48 13.04
C ALA A 470 -18.76 39.74 13.94
N GLU A 471 -19.15 40.91 13.43
CA GLU A 471 -19.11 42.17 14.18
C GLU A 471 -20.08 42.24 15.37
N ASN A 472 -21.22 41.54 15.34
CA ASN A 472 -22.20 41.57 16.45
C ASN A 472 -21.95 40.50 17.51
N PHE A 473 -21.55 39.28 17.14
CA PHE A 473 -21.21 38.21 18.10
C PHE A 473 -19.93 38.51 18.88
N ASN A 474 -18.92 39.10 18.21
CA ASN A 474 -17.69 39.47 18.88
C ASN A 474 -17.93 40.56 19.95
N LYS A 475 -18.91 41.47 19.76
CA LYS A 475 -19.22 42.51 20.74
C LYS A 475 -19.75 41.96 22.06
N GLU A 476 -20.67 41.00 22.02
CA GLU A 476 -21.23 40.42 23.25
C GLU A 476 -20.18 39.59 24.01
N PHE A 477 -19.37 38.81 23.29
CA PHE A 477 -18.29 38.06 23.91
C PHE A 477 -17.19 38.96 24.49
N LEU A 478 -16.84 40.06 23.81
CA LEU A 478 -15.96 41.09 24.35
C LEU A 478 -16.53 41.73 25.62
N ARG A 479 -17.85 42.00 25.66
CA ARG A 479 -18.54 42.50 26.85
C ARG A 479 -18.45 41.52 28.02
N LEU A 480 -18.57 40.22 27.76
CA LEU A 480 -18.36 39.19 28.79
C LEU A 480 -16.94 39.24 29.34
N ILE A 481 -15.92 39.33 28.48
CA ILE A 481 -14.51 39.43 28.92
C ILE A 481 -14.30 40.65 29.81
N ASP A 482 -14.81 41.82 29.41
CA ASP A 482 -14.66 43.06 30.18
C ASP A 482 -15.42 42.99 31.51
N THR A 483 -16.63 42.41 31.52
CA THR A 483 -17.42 42.20 32.74
C THR A 483 -16.71 41.24 33.70
N THR A 484 -16.14 40.13 33.21
CA THR A 484 -15.33 39.21 34.02
C THR A 484 -14.10 39.93 34.59
N ARG A 485 -13.43 40.78 33.79
CA ARG A 485 -12.28 41.57 34.24
C ARG A 485 -12.66 42.54 35.35
N GLU A 486 -13.80 43.21 35.24
CA GLU A 486 -14.33 44.08 36.30
C GLU A 486 -14.70 43.30 37.56
N HIS A 487 -15.39 42.17 37.42
CA HIS A 487 -15.78 41.32 38.54
C HIS A 487 -14.54 40.86 39.33
N TRP A 488 -13.55 40.31 38.62
CA TRP A 488 -12.27 39.89 39.20
C TRP A 488 -11.54 41.02 39.93
N ASN A 489 -11.47 42.22 39.35
CA ASN A 489 -10.80 43.36 39.98
C ASN A 489 -11.52 43.82 41.27
N LYS A 490 -12.85 43.72 41.33
CA LYS A 490 -13.65 44.05 42.51
C LYS A 490 -13.47 43.03 43.64
N THR A 491 -13.32 41.75 43.30
CA THR A 491 -13.30 40.65 44.28
C THR A 491 -11.90 40.28 44.77
N LYS A 492 -10.85 40.54 43.97
CA LYS A 492 -9.47 40.18 44.36
C LYS A 492 -8.94 40.95 45.58
N THR A 493 -9.44 42.17 45.80
CA THR A 493 -8.99 43.05 46.90
C THR A 493 -9.55 42.66 48.26
N SER A 494 -10.54 41.76 48.31
CA SER A 494 -11.24 41.40 49.55
C SER A 494 -10.53 40.35 50.41
N GLY A 495 -9.39 39.80 49.95
CA GLY A 495 -8.38 39.05 50.73
C GLY A 495 -8.79 37.75 51.43
N SER A 496 -10.09 37.49 51.63
CA SER A 496 -10.63 36.29 52.27
C SER A 496 -11.37 35.44 51.25
N ARG A 497 -11.19 34.11 51.31
CA ARG A 497 -12.00 33.17 50.51
C ARG A 497 -13.46 33.35 50.88
N ILE A 498 -14.22 34.00 50.00
CA ILE A 498 -15.66 34.12 50.14
C ILE A 498 -16.25 32.72 49.94
N SER A 499 -17.02 32.24 50.91
CA SER A 499 -17.70 30.93 50.82
C SER A 499 -18.69 30.98 49.66
N GLY A 500 -18.46 30.22 48.59
CA GLY A 500 -19.25 30.30 47.34
C GLY A 500 -18.52 30.99 46.18
N GLY A 501 -17.33 31.55 46.41
CA GLY A 501 -16.47 32.12 45.36
C GLY A 501 -15.68 31.08 44.58
N ILE A 502 -15.39 31.37 43.31
CA ILE A 502 -14.52 30.58 42.44
C ILE A 502 -13.06 31.00 42.67
N HIS A 503 -12.19 30.00 42.85
CA HIS A 503 -10.75 30.18 42.90
C HIS A 503 -10.07 29.43 41.76
N LEU A 504 -9.45 30.17 40.84
CA LEU A 504 -8.75 29.61 39.68
C LEU A 504 -7.29 29.30 40.02
N ARG A 505 -6.92 28.02 39.95
CA ARG A 505 -5.52 27.63 40.14
C ARG A 505 -4.70 27.98 38.92
N ARG A 506 -3.38 28.11 39.11
CA ARG A 506 -2.43 28.32 38.01
C ARG A 506 -2.58 27.25 36.91
N THR A 507 -2.86 26.01 37.29
CA THR A 507 -3.07 24.90 36.35
C THR A 507 -4.31 25.07 35.50
N ASP A 508 -5.40 25.62 36.06
CA ASP A 508 -6.66 25.79 35.35
C ASP A 508 -6.52 26.91 34.29
N ILE A 509 -5.87 28.03 34.67
CA ILE A 509 -5.54 29.13 33.74
C ILE A 509 -4.63 28.63 32.61
N ALA A 510 -3.64 27.79 32.91
CA ALA A 510 -2.76 27.21 31.90
C ALA A 510 -3.51 26.31 30.90
N VAL A 511 -4.52 25.56 31.34
CA VAL A 511 -5.37 24.76 30.45
C VAL A 511 -6.16 25.67 29.51
N PHE A 512 -6.77 26.74 30.02
CA PHE A 512 -7.52 27.70 29.18
C PHE A 512 -6.63 28.38 28.14
N GLN A 513 -5.41 28.76 28.52
CA GLN A 513 -4.43 29.30 27.58
C GLN A 513 -4.06 28.26 26.52
N SER A 514 -3.85 27.00 26.91
CA SER A 514 -3.51 25.93 25.98
C SER A 514 -4.60 25.68 24.93
N LEU A 515 -5.88 25.86 25.26
CA LEU A 515 -6.98 25.77 24.28
C LEU A 515 -6.81 26.80 23.15
N LEU A 516 -6.46 28.05 23.50
CA LEU A 516 -6.20 29.10 22.52
C LEU A 516 -4.95 28.80 21.69
N ASP A 517 -3.90 28.29 22.33
CA ASP A 517 -2.65 27.97 21.65
C ASP A 517 -2.83 26.86 20.62
N TRP A 518 -3.64 25.82 20.91
CA TRP A 518 -3.95 24.76 19.95
C TRP A 518 -4.78 25.25 18.77
N ASN A 519 -5.81 26.07 19.00
CA ASN A 519 -6.57 26.68 17.90
C ASN A 519 -5.66 27.54 17.00
N LYS A 520 -4.76 28.32 17.59
CA LYS A 520 -3.75 29.09 16.85
C LYS A 520 -2.79 28.18 16.08
N ALA A 521 -2.36 27.07 16.66
CA ALA A 521 -1.50 26.09 16.00
C ALA A 521 -2.18 25.52 14.75
N HIS A 522 -3.43 25.05 14.87
CA HIS A 522 -4.21 24.57 13.74
C HIS A 522 -4.30 25.61 12.61
N MET A 523 -4.73 26.83 12.92
CA MET A 523 -4.89 27.91 11.94
C MET A 523 -3.58 28.31 11.26
N ARG A 524 -2.47 28.35 12.00
CA ARG A 524 -1.15 28.69 11.43
C ARG A 524 -0.65 27.59 10.51
N THR A 525 -0.75 26.34 10.94
CA THR A 525 -0.25 25.19 10.19
C THR A 525 -1.04 24.97 8.90
N ILE A 526 -2.37 25.11 8.92
CA ILE A 526 -3.16 24.96 7.68
C ILE A 526 -2.84 26.07 6.68
N LYS A 527 -2.72 27.33 7.12
CA LYS A 527 -2.32 28.45 6.27
C LYS A 527 -0.95 28.23 5.64
N GLN A 528 0.00 27.69 6.41
CA GLN A 528 1.31 27.32 5.87
C GLN A 528 1.17 26.28 4.74
N TYR A 529 0.36 25.25 4.93
CA TYR A 529 0.15 24.21 3.92
C TYR A 529 -0.57 24.71 2.67
N GLU A 530 -1.55 25.59 2.81
CA GLU A 530 -2.21 26.24 1.67
C GLU A 530 -1.24 27.13 0.86
N GLN A 531 -0.26 27.75 1.52
CA GLN A 531 0.75 28.60 0.88
C GLN A 531 1.87 27.81 0.18
N GLU A 532 2.07 26.54 0.53
CA GLU A 532 3.17 25.71 -0.03
C GLU A 532 2.99 25.34 -1.51
N ASN A 533 1.92 25.79 -2.20
CA ASN A 533 1.72 25.69 -3.66
C ASN A 533 2.02 24.29 -4.24
N ILE A 534 1.60 23.25 -3.53
CA ILE A 534 1.79 21.84 -3.94
C ILE A 534 0.97 21.50 -5.19
N VAL A 535 -0.02 22.33 -5.53
CA VAL A 535 -0.86 22.24 -6.72
C VAL A 535 -0.22 23.12 -7.82
N PRO A 536 0.38 22.56 -8.88
CA PRO A 536 0.93 23.38 -9.96
C PRO A 536 -0.20 24.07 -10.73
N LEU A 537 -0.03 25.36 -11.01
CA LEU A 537 -0.99 26.18 -11.78
C LEU A 537 -1.06 25.77 -13.27
N ASP A 538 -0.10 24.96 -13.75
CA ASP A 538 -0.12 24.37 -15.08
C ASP A 538 0.54 22.98 -15.05
N LEU A 539 -0.29 21.95 -14.94
CA LEU A 539 0.14 20.56 -14.85
C LEU A 539 0.80 20.09 -16.15
N SER A 540 0.51 20.73 -17.28
CA SER A 540 0.86 20.28 -18.63
C SER A 540 2.29 20.64 -19.05
N GLN A 541 2.74 21.86 -18.73
CA GLN A 541 4.08 22.35 -19.11
C GLN A 541 5.17 21.64 -18.28
N LYS A 542 4.94 21.50 -16.96
CA LYS A 542 5.86 20.80 -16.04
C LYS A 542 5.87 19.28 -16.27
N LEU A 543 4.87 18.75 -16.98
CA LEU A 543 4.74 17.34 -17.34
C LEU A 543 5.78 16.90 -18.35
N ASN A 544 6.01 17.72 -19.37
CA ASN A 544 7.00 17.45 -20.40
C ASN A 544 8.40 17.52 -19.80
N ASP A 545 8.64 18.50 -18.92
CA ASP A 545 9.91 18.65 -18.19
C ASP A 545 10.18 17.46 -17.25
N LEU A 546 9.16 16.95 -16.54
CA LEU A 546 9.30 15.79 -15.65
C LEU A 546 9.46 14.47 -16.40
N GLN A 547 8.75 14.29 -17.53
CA GLN A 547 8.98 13.16 -18.42
C GLN A 547 10.40 13.22 -18.98
N GLU A 548 10.86 14.39 -19.42
CA GLU A 548 12.24 14.59 -19.92
C GLU A 548 13.30 14.32 -18.84
N GLN A 549 13.06 14.72 -17.60
CA GLN A 549 13.91 14.37 -16.45
C GLN A 549 13.86 12.86 -16.13
N SER A 550 12.70 12.21 -16.24
CA SER A 550 12.57 10.75 -16.09
C SER A 550 13.37 10.00 -17.16
N PHE A 551 13.34 10.49 -18.40
CA PHE A 551 14.17 9.98 -19.49
C PHE A 551 15.68 10.17 -19.23
N HIS A 552 16.11 11.25 -18.58
CA HIS A 552 17.51 11.41 -18.17
C HIS A 552 17.88 10.56 -16.94
N MET A 553 16.94 10.34 -16.04
CA MET A 553 17.15 9.49 -14.87
C MET A 553 17.30 8.02 -15.28
N ILE A 554 16.57 7.54 -16.29
CA ILE A 554 16.75 6.17 -16.79
C ILE A 554 18.10 5.98 -17.49
N GLU A 555 18.62 6.98 -18.23
CA GLU A 555 20.00 6.95 -18.74
C GLU A 555 21.02 6.79 -17.60
N THR A 556 20.76 7.48 -16.48
CA THR A 556 21.61 7.39 -15.28
C THR A 556 21.46 6.04 -14.59
N VAL A 557 20.25 5.48 -14.50
CA VAL A 557 20.00 4.14 -13.93
C VAL A 557 20.60 3.03 -14.79
N THR A 558 20.56 3.15 -16.13
CA THR A 558 21.26 2.23 -17.03
C THR A 558 22.77 2.30 -16.80
N LEU A 559 23.32 3.50 -16.59
CA LEU A 559 24.74 3.70 -16.30
C LEU A 559 25.13 3.15 -14.93
N VAL A 560 24.26 3.25 -13.92
CA VAL A 560 24.43 2.64 -12.59
C VAL A 560 24.30 1.12 -12.65
N ASN A 561 23.38 0.58 -13.45
CA ASN A 561 23.26 -0.86 -13.65
C ASN A 561 24.50 -1.43 -14.36
N ASP A 562 25.02 -0.72 -15.36
CA ASP A 562 26.28 -1.05 -16.02
C ASP A 562 27.46 -1.00 -15.03
N LEU A 563 27.48 -0.02 -14.13
CA LEU A 563 28.47 0.09 -13.05
C LEU A 563 28.36 -1.08 -12.07
N ALA A 564 27.14 -1.43 -11.65
CA ALA A 564 26.86 -2.55 -10.76
C ALA A 564 27.25 -3.89 -11.39
N GLN A 565 26.97 -4.08 -12.68
CA GLN A 565 27.43 -5.25 -13.43
C GLN A 565 28.96 -5.29 -13.56
N LYS A 566 29.61 -4.14 -13.75
CA LYS A 566 31.08 -4.03 -13.82
C LYS A 566 31.71 -4.38 -12.47
N ASP A 567 31.13 -3.93 -11.37
CA ASP A 567 31.62 -4.24 -10.02
C ASP A 567 31.35 -5.70 -9.63
N LYS A 568 30.21 -6.27 -10.05
CA LYS A 568 29.96 -7.72 -9.97
C LYS A 568 31.03 -8.53 -10.71
N LYS A 569 31.37 -8.15 -11.95
CA LYS A 569 32.44 -8.80 -12.73
C LYS A 569 33.82 -8.68 -12.05
N LYS A 570 34.13 -7.55 -11.41
CA LYS A 570 35.36 -7.41 -10.61
C LYS A 570 35.35 -8.33 -9.40
N LEU A 571 34.23 -8.40 -8.68
CA LEU A 571 34.07 -9.29 -7.52
C LEU A 571 34.27 -10.76 -7.92
N ASP A 572 33.68 -11.19 -9.03
CA ASP A 572 33.86 -12.54 -9.58
C ASP A 572 35.32 -12.81 -9.95
N SER A 573 36.01 -11.82 -10.53
CA SER A 573 37.46 -11.91 -10.83
C SER A 573 38.30 -12.05 -9.56
N LEU A 574 37.99 -11.29 -8.50
CA LEU A 574 38.67 -11.37 -7.21
C LEU A 574 38.41 -12.71 -6.53
N LEU A 575 37.18 -13.21 -6.55
CA LEU A 575 36.83 -14.55 -6.07
C LEU A 575 37.60 -15.64 -6.81
N ASN A 576 37.78 -15.49 -8.12
CA ASN A 576 38.53 -16.46 -8.91
C ASN A 576 40.04 -16.39 -8.61
N GLN A 577 40.60 -15.19 -8.44
CA GLN A 577 41.98 -15.02 -7.97
C GLN A 577 42.18 -15.62 -6.58
N LEU A 578 41.22 -15.44 -5.69
CA LEU A 578 41.26 -16.00 -4.35
C LEU A 578 41.21 -17.53 -4.38
N ARG A 579 40.40 -18.15 -5.25
CA ARG A 579 40.44 -19.61 -5.51
C ARG A 579 41.78 -20.09 -6.03
N ILE A 580 42.37 -19.38 -6.99
CA ILE A 580 43.69 -19.72 -7.56
C ILE A 580 44.77 -19.62 -6.48
N TRP A 581 44.76 -18.55 -5.70
CA TRP A 581 45.68 -18.34 -4.59
C TRP A 581 45.56 -19.45 -3.54
N ASN A 582 44.33 -19.81 -3.16
CA ASN A 582 44.06 -20.87 -2.18
C ASN A 582 44.49 -22.27 -2.67
N LYS A 583 44.46 -22.49 -4.00
CA LYS A 583 44.99 -23.70 -4.63
C LYS A 583 46.52 -23.71 -4.60
N GLN A 584 47.16 -22.58 -4.92
CA GLN A 584 48.61 -22.42 -4.88
C GLN A 584 49.20 -22.51 -3.46
N THR A 585 48.49 -22.08 -2.42
CA THR A 585 48.91 -22.27 -1.01
C THR A 585 48.75 -23.72 -0.55
N LYS A 586 47.72 -24.44 -1.01
CA LYS A 586 47.60 -25.89 -0.76
C LYS A 586 48.72 -26.69 -1.44
N ASP A 587 49.08 -26.34 -2.67
CA ASP A 587 50.17 -27.00 -3.41
C ASP A 587 51.56 -26.70 -2.79
N LYS A 588 51.74 -25.52 -2.17
CA LYS A 588 52.98 -25.19 -1.43
C LYS A 588 53.11 -25.88 -0.07
N ASN A 589 52.00 -26.25 0.57
CA ASN A 589 51.99 -26.93 1.86
C ASN A 589 52.13 -28.45 1.77
N GLN A 590 52.16 -29.04 0.57
CA GLN A 590 52.40 -30.48 0.37
C GLN A 590 53.89 -30.89 0.30
N PHE A 591 54.84 -29.93 0.34
CA PHE A 591 56.27 -30.22 0.21
C PHE A 591 57.12 -30.05 1.48
N ASN A 592 56.53 -29.96 2.67
CA ASN A 592 57.32 -29.96 3.91
C ASN A 592 56.52 -30.48 5.11
N ILE A 593 56.55 -31.80 5.35
CA ILE A 593 56.31 -32.34 6.69
C ILE A 593 57.21 -33.58 6.92
N TYR A 594 58.29 -33.41 7.68
CA TYR A 594 58.79 -34.43 8.62
C TYR A 594 58.35 -34.01 10.03
N PRO A 595 58.05 -34.96 10.94
CA PRO A 595 57.32 -34.67 12.18
C PRO A 595 58.28 -34.39 13.34
N LEU A 596 58.02 -33.34 14.13
CA LEU A 596 58.41 -33.32 15.53
C LEU A 596 57.37 -32.59 16.38
N SER A 597 57.03 -33.31 17.44
CA SER A 597 56.06 -33.13 18.52
C SER A 597 56.30 -31.93 19.44
N SER A 598 55.29 -31.67 20.30
CA SER A 598 55.25 -30.84 21.52
C SER A 598 54.61 -29.46 21.29
N SER A 599 53.61 -28.98 22.02
CA SER A 599 52.92 -29.42 23.24
C SER A 599 51.83 -28.39 23.57
N SER A 600 50.77 -28.86 24.23
CA SER A 600 49.86 -28.12 25.13
C SER A 600 48.69 -27.33 24.52
N ASP A 601 47.55 -28.03 24.56
CA ASP A 601 46.36 -27.71 25.36
C ASP A 601 45.39 -26.60 24.92
N ASP A 602 44.22 -27.13 24.54
CA ASP A 602 42.90 -26.85 25.11
C ASP A 602 41.91 -25.93 24.38
N GLU A 603 40.92 -26.66 23.85
CA GLU A 603 39.47 -26.48 23.95
C GLU A 603 38.68 -25.70 22.87
N TRP A 604 37.96 -26.54 22.13
CA TRP A 604 36.88 -26.34 21.16
C TRP A 604 35.55 -26.07 21.89
N LEU A 605 34.51 -25.42 21.33
CA LEU A 605 33.58 -25.85 20.28
C LEU A 605 32.70 -24.62 19.90
N SER A 606 32.54 -24.21 18.62
CA SER A 606 31.60 -24.69 17.56
C SER A 606 30.10 -24.42 17.88
N SER A 607 29.22 -23.94 16.99
CA SER A 607 28.95 -24.41 15.61
C SER A 607 27.90 -23.55 14.87
N SER A 608 28.00 -23.54 13.52
CA SER A 608 26.92 -23.78 12.52
C SER A 608 26.96 -22.72 11.39
N GLY A 609 27.10 -23.03 10.10
CA GLY A 609 27.10 -24.29 9.37
C GLY A 609 26.37 -24.08 8.03
N SER A 610 27.08 -24.12 6.90
CA SER A 610 26.47 -24.45 5.59
C SER A 610 27.55 -24.87 4.60
N GLU A 611 27.74 -26.18 4.47
CA GLU A 611 28.53 -26.81 3.43
C GLU A 611 27.66 -27.00 2.17
N TYR A 612 28.22 -26.67 1.01
CA TYR A 612 27.83 -27.31 -0.25
C TYR A 612 29.09 -27.85 -0.93
N ILE A 613 29.18 -29.17 -0.93
CA ILE A 613 30.15 -29.97 -1.67
C ILE A 613 29.65 -30.10 -3.11
N ASN A 614 30.55 -29.93 -4.08
CA ASN A 614 30.44 -30.57 -5.38
C ASN A 614 31.84 -30.83 -5.92
N SER A 615 32.24 -32.09 -5.94
CA SER A 615 33.37 -32.58 -6.72
C SER A 615 33.03 -33.95 -7.26
N GLU A 616 32.96 -34.05 -8.58
CA GLU A 616 32.89 -35.28 -9.36
C GLU A 616 34.17 -35.35 -10.21
N SER A 617 34.94 -36.43 -10.11
CA SER A 617 35.44 -37.21 -11.26
C SER A 617 36.46 -38.31 -10.83
N THR A 618 36.00 -39.56 -10.93
CA THR A 618 36.58 -40.70 -11.68
C THR A 618 38.08 -41.04 -11.57
N TYR A 619 38.42 -42.27 -11.13
CA TYR A 619 39.05 -43.33 -11.95
C TYR A 619 39.15 -44.70 -11.22
N GLU A 620 39.43 -45.73 -12.02
CA GLU A 620 39.07 -47.16 -11.95
C GLU A 620 39.84 -48.09 -10.97
N SER A 621 39.12 -49.16 -10.58
CA SER A 621 39.52 -50.59 -10.41
C SER A 621 40.64 -51.03 -9.46
N ILE A 622 40.32 -51.95 -8.52
CA ILE A 622 40.78 -53.36 -8.46
C ILE A 622 40.29 -54.07 -7.16
N ASP A 623 39.75 -55.28 -7.36
CA ASP A 623 39.59 -56.50 -6.55
C ASP A 623 39.01 -56.57 -5.11
N GLU A 624 37.95 -57.38 -5.04
CA GLU A 624 37.59 -58.45 -4.09
C GLU A 624 38.24 -58.49 -2.69
N THR A 625 37.40 -58.50 -1.64
CA THR A 625 37.23 -59.66 -0.74
C THR A 625 36.10 -59.46 0.28
N ASP A 626 35.48 -60.59 0.62
CA ASP A 626 34.36 -60.82 1.54
C ASP A 626 34.44 -60.15 2.92
N SER A 627 33.28 -59.75 3.47
CA SER A 627 32.70 -60.42 4.65
C SER A 627 31.44 -59.71 5.14
N SER A 628 30.38 -60.49 5.10
CA SER A 628 29.10 -60.43 5.79
C SER A 628 29.08 -60.08 7.29
N TYR A 629 27.93 -59.54 7.71
CA TYR A 629 27.08 -59.96 8.84
C TYR A 629 26.73 -58.95 9.96
N LEU A 630 25.40 -58.90 10.18
CA LEU A 630 24.67 -58.91 11.45
C LEU A 630 24.44 -57.59 12.21
N VAL A 631 23.26 -57.06 11.89
CA VAL A 631 22.30 -56.44 12.81
C VAL A 631 22.20 -57.21 14.13
N HIS A 632 22.43 -56.53 15.25
CA HIS A 632 21.76 -56.86 16.51
C HIS A 632 21.33 -55.60 17.26
N THR A 633 20.01 -55.45 17.29
CA THR A 633 19.23 -54.67 18.25
C THR A 633 19.46 -55.13 19.68
N LYS A 634 19.59 -54.20 20.62
CA LYS A 634 19.19 -54.40 22.03
C LYS A 634 18.81 -53.09 22.70
N GLN A 635 17.51 -52.95 22.97
CA GLN A 635 16.94 -52.06 23.97
C GLN A 635 17.30 -52.55 25.39
N SER A 636 17.58 -51.61 26.31
CA SER A 636 17.10 -51.58 27.72
C SER A 636 17.78 -50.40 28.43
N ARG A 637 17.05 -49.33 28.77
CA ARG A 637 16.27 -49.08 30.01
C ARG A 637 17.10 -48.55 31.20
N LYS A 638 16.67 -47.35 31.66
CA LYS A 638 16.72 -46.76 33.01
C LYS A 638 18.07 -46.23 33.51
N PHE A 639 18.13 -44.94 33.85
CA PHE A 639 17.46 -44.38 35.03
C PHE A 639 16.69 -43.10 34.69
#